data_AF-M7N7M3-F1
#
_entry.id   AF-M7N7M3-F1
#
_cell.length_a   1.000
_cell.length_b   1.000
_cell.length_c   1.000
_cell.angle_alpha   90.00
_cell.angle_beta   90.00
_cell.angle_gamma   90.00
#
_symmetry.space_group_name_H-M   'P 1'
#
loop_
_entity.id
_entity.type
_entity.pdbx_description
1 polymer ?
#
loop_
_entity_poly.entity_id
_entity_poly.type
_entity_poly.pdbx_seq_one_letter_code
_entity_poly.pdbx_strand_id
1 'polypeptide(L)'
;MQNGVILLHPLVVALGNNHAPLHQHRTNGNTPFGAALFGLCNGQFHKVIHTFCFFSFILWPCRSQNFSTRLHCFCSNRGKATASKHAGLRDVTAIFWAKTAEAPKPSAAFQAFRYIEEADPTLLLFRMICIIMGVSGSGKTTIGQLLAQRLGLPFHDADDFHPPANIRKMQQGQPLTDLDRKDWLEQLAAHIKQWEAGGGAVLACSALKEQYRITLQSIPRTQLRWVFLEGSRALIQQRLKNRTGHFMSPELLDSQLATLEKPDYGIHLNIALSPQELVEQVVTNLNAMNTLSEFGIIGLGVMGKSLALNLAEKGVRLALYNRHVTGTEEQVARRILEEHPHIPGMQGFDDLAAFVASLERPRKILLMIVAGPVVDLQIEALLPLLDAEDVLIDGGNSFYKDTARRTRLLAEKGIEFVGTGISGGEEGARKGPSMMPGGAQKGYQLVQHYLELMAAKDRRGLPCTAYIGPEGAGHFIKMVHNSIEYAEMQALAECYQLMREYLRLAPPAIADTFAAWQQEELNSYLLGITVDIMRKQEGGGLLLDKILDQAEQKGTGGWSVSAALEHGVPYGPLTEAVMARAISSRKAQRVKAATLYQHTPARHSGNAQEFLGQLRGAYQACRILNHHIGFALMRAVSEREGWQLNFSEIARIWTNGCIIRSELMEELVELYKTEEELLLAPSIIRRMKGFAPGFARIVAESVGAGIALPVFTSALNYYLGYQTAQSPANLIQAQRDYFGAHTYRRVDRAADEYFHTEWGQP
;
A
#
# COMPACT_ATOMS: atom_id res chain seq x y z
N MET A 1 -8.30 45.15 27.24
CA MET A 1 -9.55 45.59 26.59
C MET A 1 -9.83 44.67 25.43
N GLN A 2 -11.03 44.11 25.41
CA GLN A 2 -11.54 43.20 24.37
C GLN A 2 -11.71 43.93 23.03
N ASN A 3 -11.60 43.18 21.93
CA ASN A 3 -12.30 43.28 20.63
C ASN A 3 -11.50 42.43 19.62
N GLY A 4 -11.93 41.29 19.08
CA GLY A 4 -13.29 40.81 18.82
C GLY A 4 -13.75 41.27 17.44
N VAL A 5 -13.22 40.69 16.35
CA VAL A 5 -13.78 40.86 15.00
C VAL A 5 -13.98 39.49 14.35
N ILE A 6 -15.26 39.17 14.21
CA ILE A 6 -15.84 38.05 13.48
C ILE A 6 -15.91 38.47 12.00
N LEU A 7 -15.36 37.68 11.09
CA LEU A 7 -15.59 37.83 9.64
C LEU A 7 -16.51 36.71 9.15
N LEU A 8 -17.75 37.12 8.85
CA LEU A 8 -18.79 36.32 8.20
C LEU A 8 -18.49 36.17 6.71
N HIS A 9 -18.50 34.93 6.25
CA HIS A 9 -18.50 34.52 4.85
C HIS A 9 -19.94 34.60 4.31
N PRO A 10 -20.13 34.88 3.00
CA PRO A 10 -21.26 34.26 2.29
C PRO A 10 -20.79 33.55 1.03
N LEU A 11 -21.03 32.25 1.00
CA LEU A 11 -21.21 31.44 -0.19
C LEU A 11 -22.64 31.69 -0.72
N VAL A 12 -22.78 32.00 -2.00
CA VAL A 12 -24.04 31.80 -2.73
C VAL A 12 -23.73 31.10 -4.06
N VAL A 13 -24.36 29.94 -4.22
CA VAL A 13 -24.45 29.12 -5.43
C VAL A 13 -25.62 29.61 -6.28
N ALA A 14 -25.45 29.72 -7.59
CA ALA A 14 -26.57 29.62 -8.54
C ALA A 14 -26.09 29.13 -9.93
N LEU A 15 -26.67 28.02 -10.37
CA LEU A 15 -26.69 27.50 -11.74
C LEU A 15 -27.69 28.31 -12.58
N GLY A 16 -27.44 28.53 -13.88
CA GLY A 16 -28.50 28.97 -14.80
C GLY A 16 -28.05 29.61 -16.12
N ASN A 17 -28.35 28.92 -17.20
CA ASN A 17 -28.15 29.20 -18.64
C ASN A 17 -28.52 30.60 -19.19
N ASN A 18 -27.89 30.89 -20.33
CA ASN A 18 -28.37 31.65 -21.51
C ASN A 18 -28.88 33.09 -21.33
N HIS A 19 -28.10 34.06 -21.83
CA HIS A 19 -28.41 34.88 -23.02
C HIS A 19 -27.54 36.14 -23.04
N ALA A 20 -26.81 36.34 -24.13
CA ALA A 20 -26.14 37.59 -24.45
C ALA A 20 -27.13 38.59 -25.09
N PRO A 21 -26.88 39.91 -24.91
CA PRO A 21 -27.24 40.88 -25.94
C PRO A 21 -26.05 41.74 -26.40
N LEU A 22 -25.81 41.66 -27.71
CA LEU A 22 -25.61 42.76 -28.66
C LEU A 22 -25.11 44.12 -28.15
N HIS A 23 -23.95 44.53 -28.67
CA HIS A 23 -23.76 45.91 -29.14
C HIS A 23 -23.10 45.94 -30.53
N GLN A 24 -23.74 46.68 -31.43
CA GLN A 24 -23.36 46.97 -32.81
C GLN A 24 -22.26 48.03 -32.88
N HIS A 25 -21.33 47.91 -33.84
CA HIS A 25 -21.22 48.86 -34.96
C HIS A 25 -20.14 48.50 -36.01
N ARG A 26 -20.59 48.52 -37.28
CA ARG A 26 -19.96 49.03 -38.54
C ARG A 26 -18.69 48.34 -39.08
N THR A 27 -18.79 47.49 -40.11
CA THR A 27 -18.95 47.72 -41.59
C THR A 27 -17.65 48.05 -42.34
N ASN A 28 -17.16 47.11 -43.17
CA ASN A 28 -17.10 47.21 -44.65
C ASN A 28 -16.04 46.25 -45.24
N GLY A 29 -16.40 45.53 -46.31
CA GLY A 29 -15.43 44.85 -47.18
C GLY A 29 -15.93 43.59 -47.89
N ASN A 30 -16.72 43.79 -48.96
CA ASN A 30 -17.05 42.90 -50.09
C ASN A 30 -15.89 41.97 -50.56
N THR A 31 -16.01 40.79 -51.21
CA THR A 31 -17.04 39.85 -51.77
C THR A 31 -16.23 38.62 -52.32
N PRO A 32 -16.73 37.68 -53.16
CA PRO A 32 -17.18 36.33 -52.77
C PRO A 32 -16.47 35.18 -53.56
N PHE A 33 -16.93 33.93 -53.39
CA PHE A 33 -16.75 32.67 -54.17
C PHE A 33 -16.41 31.52 -53.20
N GLY A 34 -17.07 30.36 -53.17
CA GLY A 34 -18.20 29.83 -53.92
C GLY A 34 -18.68 28.54 -53.23
N ALA A 35 -19.97 28.24 -53.36
CA ALA A 35 -20.62 27.04 -52.85
C ALA A 35 -20.60 25.91 -53.90
N ALA A 36 -20.37 24.68 -53.45
CA ALA A 36 -20.70 23.39 -54.07
C ALA A 36 -20.25 22.29 -53.07
N LEU A 37 -20.95 21.21 -52.75
CA LEU A 37 -22.23 20.64 -53.18
C LEU A 37 -22.56 19.50 -52.17
N PHE A 38 -23.86 19.27 -51.93
CA PHE A 38 -24.45 18.01 -51.43
C PHE A 38 -23.97 16.81 -52.27
N GLY A 39 -23.96 15.53 -51.87
CA GLY A 39 -24.47 14.79 -50.72
C GLY A 39 -24.38 13.28 -51.02
N LEU A 40 -24.86 12.46 -50.07
CA LEU A 40 -25.27 11.04 -50.18
C LEU A 40 -24.18 9.96 -50.39
N CYS A 41 -24.01 9.07 -49.40
CA CYS A 41 -24.71 7.77 -49.40
C CYS A 41 -24.40 6.92 -48.15
N ASN A 42 -25.47 6.33 -47.61
CA ASN A 42 -25.49 5.21 -46.67
C ASN A 42 -24.79 3.96 -47.24
N GLY A 43 -24.27 3.11 -46.36
CA GLY A 43 -23.88 1.75 -46.69
C GLY A 43 -23.33 0.96 -45.50
N GLN A 44 -24.22 0.21 -44.84
CA GLN A 44 -23.88 -0.95 -44.01
C GLN A 44 -22.94 -1.91 -44.77
N PHE A 45 -22.03 -2.64 -44.09
CA PHE A 45 -21.80 -4.07 -44.35
C PHE A 45 -20.97 -4.75 -43.24
N HIS A 46 -21.14 -6.06 -43.23
CA HIS A 46 -20.99 -7.08 -42.20
C HIS A 46 -19.59 -7.46 -41.66
N LYS A 47 -19.65 -8.02 -40.44
CA LYS A 47 -18.94 -9.22 -39.93
C LYS A 47 -18.09 -10.00 -40.96
N VAL A 48 -16.83 -10.26 -40.60
CA VAL A 48 -16.12 -11.50 -40.96
C VAL A 48 -15.39 -12.05 -39.74
N ILE A 49 -15.75 -13.30 -39.44
CA ILE A 49 -15.10 -14.25 -38.54
C ILE A 49 -13.85 -14.80 -39.24
N HIS A 50 -12.71 -14.91 -38.56
CA HIS A 50 -11.75 -15.98 -38.85
C HIS A 50 -10.99 -16.41 -37.59
N THR A 51 -11.26 -17.66 -37.22
CA THR A 51 -10.50 -18.56 -36.35
C THR A 51 -9.05 -18.70 -36.80
N PHE A 52 -8.10 -18.69 -35.85
CA PHE A 52 -6.89 -19.52 -35.93
C PHE A 52 -6.38 -19.90 -34.53
N CYS A 53 -6.45 -21.20 -34.24
CA CYS A 53 -5.68 -21.88 -33.21
C CYS A 53 -4.18 -21.79 -33.52
N PHE A 54 -3.32 -21.62 -32.51
CA PHE A 54 -2.02 -22.30 -32.50
C PHE A 54 -1.51 -22.53 -31.08
N PHE A 55 -0.91 -23.72 -30.94
CA PHE A 55 -0.46 -24.41 -29.75
C PHE A 55 0.59 -23.67 -28.92
N SER A 56 0.42 -23.76 -27.60
CA SER A 56 1.47 -23.55 -26.60
C SER A 56 2.46 -24.72 -26.60
N PHE A 57 3.76 -24.43 -26.78
CA PHE A 57 4.83 -25.31 -26.28
C PHE A 57 5.59 -24.57 -25.19
N ILE A 58 5.54 -25.18 -24.00
CA ILE A 58 6.24 -24.81 -22.77
C ILE A 58 7.68 -25.30 -22.87
N LEU A 59 8.65 -24.42 -22.61
CA LEU A 59 9.99 -24.82 -22.20
C LEU A 59 10.38 -24.11 -20.90
N TRP A 60 10.64 -24.96 -19.91
CA TRP A 60 11.07 -24.71 -18.55
C TRP A 60 12.61 -24.59 -18.50
N PRO A 61 13.20 -23.73 -17.64
CA PRO A 61 14.28 -24.21 -16.79
C PRO A 61 14.18 -23.76 -15.32
N CYS A 62 14.13 -24.76 -14.43
CA CYS A 62 14.69 -24.77 -13.07
C CYS A 62 16.17 -25.14 -13.25
N ARG A 63 17.13 -24.73 -12.43
CA ARG A 63 17.12 -24.71 -10.97
C ARG A 63 18.35 -23.94 -10.45
N SER A 64 18.26 -23.61 -9.18
CA SER A 64 19.18 -22.96 -8.26
C SER A 64 20.52 -23.67 -7.96
N GLN A 65 21.50 -22.85 -7.56
CA GLN A 65 22.51 -23.01 -6.48
C GLN A 65 23.72 -23.97 -6.60
N ASN A 66 24.89 -23.32 -6.68
CA ASN A 66 26.09 -23.36 -5.81
C ASN A 66 26.91 -24.64 -5.52
N PHE A 67 28.23 -24.36 -5.40
CA PHE A 67 29.37 -25.13 -4.90
C PHE A 67 30.04 -26.15 -5.85
N SER A 68 31.23 -25.79 -6.37
CA SER A 68 32.50 -26.34 -5.84
C SER A 68 33.74 -25.59 -6.39
N THR A 69 34.59 -25.21 -5.45
CA THR A 69 36.08 -25.18 -5.43
C THR A 69 36.96 -24.95 -6.66
N ARG A 70 37.88 -24.00 -6.46
CA ARG A 70 39.13 -23.70 -7.17
C ARG A 70 39.92 -24.95 -7.62
N LEU A 71 40.45 -24.90 -8.85
CA LEU A 71 41.81 -25.36 -9.12
C LEU A 71 42.48 -24.53 -10.22
N HIS A 72 43.78 -24.37 -10.03
CA HIS A 72 44.69 -23.36 -10.55
C HIS A 72 45.23 -23.69 -11.95
N CYS A 73 45.62 -22.62 -12.68
CA CYS A 73 46.77 -22.54 -13.60
C CYS A 73 46.70 -23.42 -14.89
N PHE A 74 47.14 -23.02 -16.08
CA PHE A 74 48.30 -22.23 -16.51
C PHE A 74 48.13 -21.98 -18.04
N CYS A 75 48.69 -20.89 -18.57
CA CYS A 75 49.17 -20.66 -19.97
C CYS A 75 48.46 -21.26 -21.19
N SER A 76 48.48 -20.68 -22.39
CA SER A 76 48.89 -19.41 -22.98
C SER A 76 48.73 -19.64 -24.49
N ASN A 77 48.66 -18.53 -25.24
CA ASN A 77 48.91 -18.42 -26.68
C ASN A 77 47.88 -18.92 -27.71
N ARG A 78 47.46 -17.92 -28.52
CA ARG A 78 47.47 -17.84 -30.01
C ARG A 78 46.83 -19.01 -30.76
N GLY A 79 45.93 -18.82 -31.71
CA GLY A 79 45.47 -17.63 -32.44
C GLY A 79 44.59 -18.09 -33.61
N LYS A 80 43.99 -17.11 -34.31
CA LYS A 80 43.54 -17.06 -35.72
C LYS A 80 43.51 -18.40 -36.49
N ALA A 81 42.47 -18.81 -37.23
CA ALA A 81 41.75 -18.05 -38.26
C ALA A 81 40.62 -18.91 -38.90
N THR A 82 39.75 -18.23 -39.68
CA THR A 82 38.99 -18.70 -40.89
C THR A 82 37.90 -19.77 -40.71
N ALA A 83 36.62 -19.45 -40.97
CA ALA A 83 35.93 -19.46 -42.28
C ALA A 83 35.92 -20.89 -42.89
N SER A 84 34.82 -21.52 -43.33
CA SER A 84 33.58 -21.03 -43.94
C SER A 84 32.59 -22.19 -44.15
N LYS A 85 31.29 -21.85 -44.23
CA LYS A 85 30.23 -22.28 -45.18
C LYS A 85 29.99 -23.76 -45.58
N HIS A 86 28.66 -24.05 -45.59
CA HIS A 86 27.88 -24.94 -46.50
C HIS A 86 28.15 -26.45 -46.37
N ALA A 87 27.21 -27.38 -46.53
CA ALA A 87 25.77 -27.48 -46.80
C ALA A 87 25.38 -28.90 -46.30
N GLY A 88 24.19 -29.17 -45.78
CA GLY A 88 23.03 -29.58 -46.58
C GLY A 88 23.05 -31.08 -46.95
N LEU A 89 22.11 -31.86 -46.41
CA LEU A 89 21.54 -33.18 -46.83
C LEU A 89 21.10 -33.93 -45.54
N ARG A 90 19.80 -34.13 -45.22
CA ARG A 90 18.83 -35.11 -45.77
C ARG A 90 19.51 -36.48 -45.98
N ASP A 91 19.07 -37.62 -45.48
CA ASP A 91 17.77 -38.07 -45.01
C ASP A 91 17.94 -39.52 -44.45
N VAL A 92 17.02 -39.96 -43.60
CA VAL A 92 16.43 -41.33 -43.60
C VAL A 92 17.23 -42.53 -43.02
N THR A 93 16.89 -42.81 -41.75
CA THR A 93 16.50 -44.09 -41.11
C THR A 93 17.31 -45.41 -41.23
N ALA A 94 17.56 -45.94 -40.02
CA ALA A 94 17.32 -47.30 -39.52
C ALA A 94 18.28 -48.45 -39.88
N ILE A 95 18.72 -49.19 -38.85
CA ILE A 95 18.48 -50.64 -38.61
C ILE A 95 19.42 -51.17 -37.48
N PHE A 96 18.80 -51.75 -36.43
CA PHE A 96 19.12 -52.97 -35.62
C PHE A 96 20.60 -53.36 -35.32
N TRP A 97 21.04 -53.92 -34.18
CA TRP A 97 20.39 -54.57 -33.01
C TRP A 97 21.43 -54.83 -31.89
N ALA A 98 20.93 -55.07 -30.67
CA ALA A 98 21.51 -55.89 -29.56
C ALA A 98 22.79 -55.37 -28.85
N LYS A 99 22.96 -55.44 -27.52
CA LYS A 99 22.32 -56.22 -26.43
C LYS A 99 22.72 -55.61 -25.07
N THR A 100 21.82 -55.78 -24.08
CA THR A 100 22.03 -55.86 -22.61
C THR A 100 22.61 -54.68 -21.83
N ALA A 101 21.77 -54.04 -21.00
CA ALA A 101 21.87 -54.09 -19.53
C ALA A 101 20.61 -53.46 -18.88
N GLU A 102 20.09 -54.15 -17.88
CA GLU A 102 18.82 -53.90 -17.18
C GLU A 102 18.88 -52.65 -16.28
N ALA A 103 17.80 -51.87 -16.28
CA ALA A 103 17.58 -50.75 -15.34
C ALA A 103 16.57 -51.17 -14.24
N PRO A 104 16.77 -50.73 -12.98
CA PRO A 104 16.01 -51.25 -11.84
C PRO A 104 14.57 -50.72 -11.80
N LYS A 105 13.65 -51.60 -11.35
CA LYS A 105 12.24 -51.27 -11.07
C LYS A 105 12.12 -50.24 -9.93
N PRO A 106 11.27 -49.21 -10.05
CA PRO A 106 11.05 -48.27 -8.97
C PRO A 106 10.27 -48.92 -7.82
N SER A 107 10.71 -48.63 -6.59
CA SER A 107 10.13 -49.03 -5.32
C SER A 107 8.69 -48.52 -5.14
N ALA A 108 7.95 -49.17 -4.23
CA ALA A 108 6.53 -49.00 -3.89
C ALA A 108 6.07 -47.60 -3.39
N ALA A 109 6.75 -46.51 -3.77
CA ALA A 109 6.40 -45.13 -3.47
C ALA A 109 5.73 -44.39 -4.66
N PHE A 110 5.36 -45.10 -5.73
CA PHE A 110 4.79 -44.52 -6.96
C PHE A 110 3.47 -45.18 -7.39
N GLN A 111 2.62 -45.55 -6.42
CA GLN A 111 1.24 -46.02 -6.64
C GLN A 111 0.22 -45.31 -5.74
N ALA A 112 0.37 -44.00 -5.54
CA ALA A 112 -0.63 -43.19 -4.84
C ALA A 112 -0.90 -41.87 -5.58
N PHE A 113 -1.26 -41.93 -6.87
CA PHE A 113 -1.78 -40.76 -7.60
C PHE A 113 -2.68 -41.21 -8.75
N ARG A 114 -3.79 -41.88 -8.42
CA ARG A 114 -4.97 -42.02 -9.28
C ARG A 114 -6.19 -42.30 -8.40
N TYR A 115 -6.79 -41.23 -7.90
CA TYR A 115 -8.21 -41.05 -7.57
C TYR A 115 -8.34 -39.59 -7.09
N ILE A 116 -8.50 -38.66 -8.05
CA ILE A 116 -9.03 -37.32 -7.80
C ILE A 116 -10.14 -37.14 -8.82
N GLU A 117 -11.28 -37.75 -8.54
CA GLU A 117 -12.58 -37.31 -9.04
C GLU A 117 -13.47 -37.22 -7.79
N GLU A 118 -14.13 -36.06 -7.63
CA GLU A 118 -14.94 -35.63 -6.49
C GLU A 118 -14.16 -35.22 -5.21
N ALA A 119 -13.45 -34.09 -5.28
CA ALA A 119 -13.11 -33.34 -4.08
C ALA A 119 -14.37 -32.60 -3.59
N ASP A 120 -14.93 -33.04 -2.47
CA ASP A 120 -15.97 -32.33 -1.72
C ASP A 120 -15.47 -30.92 -1.35
N PRO A 121 -16.21 -29.84 -1.70
CA PRO A 121 -15.81 -28.46 -1.42
C PRO A 121 -15.74 -28.11 0.08
N THR A 122 -16.06 -29.04 0.98
CA THR A 122 -15.91 -28.87 2.44
C THR A 122 -14.49 -29.16 2.98
N LEU A 123 -13.55 -29.65 2.15
CA LEU A 123 -12.22 -30.13 2.59
C LEU A 123 -11.05 -29.14 2.44
N LEU A 124 -11.30 -27.83 2.57
CA LEU A 124 -10.27 -26.86 2.97
C LEU A 124 -10.15 -26.90 4.50
N LEU A 125 -9.49 -27.95 5.01
CA LEU A 125 -9.35 -28.23 6.44
C LEU A 125 -8.73 -27.05 7.21
N PHE A 126 -9.55 -26.50 8.09
CA PHE A 126 -9.38 -25.30 8.86
C PHE A 126 -8.22 -25.38 9.86
N ARG A 127 -7.34 -24.36 9.88
CA ARG A 127 -6.46 -24.05 11.02
C ARG A 127 -7.28 -23.45 12.17
N MET A 128 -8.24 -24.18 12.70
CA MET A 128 -9.20 -23.67 13.68
C MET A 128 -8.90 -24.18 15.08
N ILE A 129 -8.83 -23.26 16.05
CA ILE A 129 -8.78 -23.59 17.47
C ILE A 129 -10.15 -23.28 18.08
N CYS A 130 -10.85 -24.29 18.58
CA CYS A 130 -12.13 -24.13 19.27
C CYS A 130 -11.95 -24.32 20.77
N ILE A 131 -12.25 -23.31 21.59
CA ILE A 131 -12.17 -23.37 23.05
C ILE A 131 -13.58 -23.47 23.64
N ILE A 132 -13.85 -24.60 24.29
CA ILE A 132 -15.10 -24.85 25.03
C ILE A 132 -14.89 -24.41 26.48
N MET A 133 -15.56 -23.34 26.88
CA MET A 133 -15.45 -22.76 28.23
C MET A 133 -16.75 -22.85 29.05
N GLY A 134 -16.59 -22.74 30.36
CA GLY A 134 -17.67 -22.80 31.34
C GLY A 134 -17.17 -23.31 32.69
N VAL A 135 -18.01 -23.25 33.72
CA VAL A 135 -17.66 -23.77 35.05
C VAL A 135 -17.57 -25.30 35.06
N SER A 136 -17.01 -25.88 36.12
CA SER A 136 -16.98 -27.34 36.30
C SER A 136 -18.42 -27.90 36.32
N GLY A 137 -18.63 -29.04 35.67
CA GLY A 137 -19.96 -29.64 35.55
C GLY A 137 -20.85 -29.07 34.43
N SER A 138 -20.39 -28.04 33.69
CA SER A 138 -21.14 -27.53 32.51
C SER A 138 -21.14 -28.48 31.31
N GLY A 139 -20.21 -29.45 31.28
CA GLY A 139 -20.08 -30.44 30.21
C GLY A 139 -18.91 -30.22 29.24
N LYS A 140 -17.98 -29.29 29.52
CA LYS A 140 -16.86 -28.93 28.62
C LYS A 140 -16.13 -30.11 27.99
N THR A 141 -15.65 -31.06 28.80
CA THR A 141 -14.91 -32.24 28.33
C THR A 141 -15.77 -33.09 27.39
N THR A 142 -17.03 -33.35 27.77
CA THR A 142 -17.97 -34.15 26.96
C THR A 142 -18.29 -33.47 25.63
N ILE A 143 -18.62 -32.17 25.65
CA ILE A 143 -18.91 -31.41 24.43
C ILE A 143 -17.66 -31.29 23.56
N GLY A 144 -16.50 -31.03 24.17
CA GLY A 144 -15.23 -30.91 23.47
C GLY A 144 -14.81 -32.20 22.76
N GLN A 145 -14.96 -33.37 23.42
CA GLN A 145 -14.68 -34.67 22.81
C GLN A 145 -15.60 -34.98 21.63
N LEU A 146 -16.91 -34.78 21.82
CA LEU A 146 -17.89 -35.01 20.75
C LEU A 146 -17.69 -34.06 19.57
N LEU A 147 -17.39 -32.78 19.84
CA LEU A 147 -17.10 -31.80 18.81
C LEU A 147 -15.80 -32.13 18.06
N ALA A 148 -14.74 -32.49 18.78
CA ALA A 148 -13.47 -32.90 18.17
C ALA A 148 -13.64 -34.09 17.23
N GLN A 149 -14.40 -35.10 17.65
CA GLN A 149 -14.76 -36.24 16.81
C GLN A 149 -15.57 -35.79 15.58
N ARG A 150 -16.54 -34.89 15.76
CA ARG A 150 -17.39 -34.40 14.66
C ARG A 150 -16.62 -33.58 13.63
N LEU A 151 -15.61 -32.83 14.07
CA LEU A 151 -14.76 -31.96 13.23
C LEU A 151 -13.50 -32.66 12.69
N GLY A 152 -13.18 -33.87 13.18
CA GLY A 152 -11.93 -34.56 12.83
C GLY A 152 -10.67 -33.89 13.39
N LEU A 153 -10.78 -33.17 14.51
CA LEU A 153 -9.68 -32.45 15.16
C LEU A 153 -9.22 -33.17 16.44
N PRO A 154 -7.96 -32.98 16.89
CA PRO A 154 -7.52 -33.47 18.19
C PRO A 154 -8.24 -32.74 19.34
N PHE A 155 -8.55 -33.50 20.41
CA PHE A 155 -9.12 -32.98 21.65
C PHE A 155 -8.06 -32.87 22.74
N HIS A 156 -8.08 -31.76 23.48
CA HIS A 156 -7.27 -31.54 24.66
C HIS A 156 -8.14 -31.03 25.82
N ASP A 157 -7.92 -31.54 27.03
CA ASP A 157 -8.53 -31.00 28.25
C ASP A 157 -7.50 -30.14 28.99
N ALA A 158 -7.83 -28.88 29.24
CA ALA A 158 -6.93 -27.95 29.91
C ALA A 158 -6.58 -28.39 31.33
N ASP A 159 -7.44 -29.19 31.97
CA ASP A 159 -7.19 -29.72 33.32
C ASP A 159 -5.96 -30.66 33.34
N ASP A 160 -5.61 -31.29 32.21
CA ASP A 160 -4.43 -32.18 32.07
C ASP A 160 -3.09 -31.42 32.13
N PHE A 161 -3.11 -30.10 31.94
CA PHE A 161 -1.93 -29.25 31.91
C PHE A 161 -1.67 -28.53 33.24
N HIS A 162 -2.47 -28.80 34.28
CA HIS A 162 -2.25 -28.18 35.59
C HIS A 162 -0.97 -28.71 36.26
N PRO A 163 -0.17 -27.83 36.90
CA PRO A 163 0.96 -28.28 37.69
C PRO A 163 0.48 -29.09 38.91
N PRO A 164 1.30 -30.03 39.43
CA PRO A 164 0.92 -30.89 40.56
C PRO A 164 0.45 -30.13 41.81
N ALA A 165 0.98 -28.92 42.04
CA ALA A 165 0.57 -28.05 43.14
C ALA A 165 -0.91 -27.61 43.01
N ASN A 166 -1.34 -27.25 41.80
CA ASN A 166 -2.72 -26.83 41.53
C ASN A 166 -3.70 -28.00 41.71
N ILE A 167 -3.31 -29.20 41.24
CA ILE A 167 -4.11 -30.41 41.38
C ILE A 167 -4.33 -30.73 42.88
N ARG A 168 -3.27 -30.70 43.70
CA ARG A 168 -3.38 -30.94 45.15
C ARG A 168 -4.28 -29.91 45.84
N LYS A 169 -4.15 -28.62 45.48
CA LYS A 169 -4.96 -27.54 46.06
C LYS A 169 -6.45 -27.74 45.75
N MET A 170 -6.78 -28.08 44.50
CA MET A 170 -8.16 -28.39 44.11
C MET A 170 -8.70 -29.66 44.77
N GLN A 171 -7.89 -30.71 44.93
CA GLN A 171 -8.27 -31.94 45.65
C GLN A 171 -8.60 -31.70 47.13
N GLN A 172 -8.03 -30.67 47.73
CA GLN A 172 -8.32 -30.24 49.10
C GLN A 172 -9.55 -29.32 49.21
N GLY A 173 -10.29 -29.11 48.11
CA GLY A 173 -11.43 -28.19 48.08
C GLY A 173 -11.05 -26.71 48.13
N GLN A 174 -9.77 -26.37 47.92
CA GLN A 174 -9.30 -24.99 47.93
C GLN A 174 -9.32 -24.40 46.51
N PRO A 175 -9.95 -23.23 46.28
CA PRO A 175 -9.98 -22.61 44.97
C PRO A 175 -8.60 -22.08 44.55
N LEU A 176 -8.30 -22.13 43.25
CA LEU A 176 -7.10 -21.54 42.66
C LEU A 176 -7.25 -20.01 42.55
N THR A 177 -6.18 -19.29 42.89
CA THR A 177 -6.05 -17.83 42.74
C THR A 177 -5.54 -17.46 41.33
N ASP A 178 -5.53 -16.17 41.01
CA ASP A 178 -4.96 -15.66 39.75
C ASP A 178 -3.47 -16.03 39.60
N LEU A 179 -2.72 -15.96 40.70
CA LEU A 179 -1.29 -16.32 40.70
C LEU A 179 -1.07 -17.80 40.42
N ASP A 180 -1.90 -18.68 41.00
CA ASP A 180 -1.81 -20.13 40.77
C ASP A 180 -2.09 -20.51 39.29
N ARG A 181 -2.88 -19.70 38.58
CA ARG A 181 -3.30 -19.97 37.19
C ARG A 181 -2.36 -19.42 36.12
N LYS A 182 -1.45 -18.50 36.48
CA LYS A 182 -0.61 -17.77 35.52
C LYS A 182 0.20 -18.71 34.62
N ASP A 183 1.04 -19.55 35.21
CA ASP A 183 1.95 -20.43 34.45
C ASP A 183 1.18 -21.46 33.60
N TRP A 184 0.02 -21.92 34.09
CA TRP A 184 -0.87 -22.83 33.37
C TRP A 184 -1.46 -22.17 32.11
N LEU A 185 -1.93 -20.92 32.21
CA LEU A 185 -2.47 -20.19 31.06
C LEU A 185 -1.40 -19.88 30.01
N GLU A 186 -0.19 -19.51 30.44
CA GLU A 186 0.95 -19.25 29.54
C GLU A 186 1.37 -20.52 28.77
N GLN A 187 1.39 -21.68 29.43
CA GLN A 187 1.67 -22.97 28.78
C GLN A 187 0.58 -23.35 27.76
N LEU A 188 -0.69 -23.20 28.11
CA LEU A 188 -1.79 -23.45 27.18
C LEU A 188 -1.72 -22.51 25.97
N ALA A 189 -1.40 -21.24 26.17
CA ALA A 189 -1.22 -20.27 25.08
C ALA A 189 -0.09 -20.70 24.12
N ALA A 190 1.01 -21.24 24.63
CA ALA A 190 2.09 -21.79 23.80
C ALA A 190 1.65 -23.03 23.00
N HIS A 191 0.87 -23.93 23.62
CA HIS A 191 0.31 -25.11 22.94
C HIS A 191 -0.71 -24.75 21.88
N ILE A 192 -1.59 -23.77 22.11
CA ILE A 192 -2.55 -23.27 21.11
C ILE A 192 -1.83 -22.89 19.81
N LYS A 193 -0.68 -22.21 19.90
CA LYS A 193 0.14 -21.85 18.75
C LYS A 193 0.72 -23.07 18.02
N GLN A 194 1.09 -24.12 18.75
CA GLN A 194 1.59 -25.37 18.17
C GLN A 194 0.46 -26.15 17.48
N TRP A 195 -0.71 -26.24 18.11
CA TRP A 195 -1.88 -26.94 17.56
C TRP A 195 -2.42 -26.26 16.31
N GLU A 196 -2.42 -24.92 16.26
CA GLU A 196 -2.76 -24.17 15.05
C GLU A 196 -1.85 -24.55 13.88
N ALA A 197 -0.53 -24.60 14.12
CA ALA A 197 0.45 -25.04 13.12
C ALA A 197 0.27 -26.51 12.71
N GLY A 198 -0.28 -27.33 13.60
CA GLY A 198 -0.56 -28.76 13.40
C GLY A 198 -1.91 -29.07 12.73
N GLY A 199 -2.71 -28.05 12.35
CA GLY A 199 -3.99 -28.24 11.66
C GLY A 199 -5.24 -28.00 12.52
N GLY A 200 -5.11 -27.44 13.73
CA GLY A 200 -6.23 -27.09 14.61
C GLY A 200 -6.46 -28.06 15.76
N ALA A 201 -7.34 -27.68 16.70
CA ALA A 201 -7.68 -28.46 17.90
C ALA A 201 -8.96 -27.97 18.59
N VAL A 202 -9.56 -28.85 19.41
CA VAL A 202 -10.62 -28.49 20.36
C VAL A 202 -10.08 -28.57 21.79
N LEU A 203 -10.17 -27.47 22.53
CA LEU A 203 -9.69 -27.35 23.91
C LEU A 203 -10.87 -27.13 24.87
N ALA A 204 -11.05 -28.01 25.85
CA ALA A 204 -11.92 -27.74 27.00
C ALA A 204 -11.15 -26.91 28.03
N CYS A 205 -11.60 -25.70 28.39
CA CYS A 205 -10.86 -24.82 29.30
C CYS A 205 -11.75 -24.03 30.26
N SER A 206 -11.38 -24.00 31.55
CA SER A 206 -12.04 -23.18 32.58
C SER A 206 -11.51 -21.73 32.60
N ALA A 207 -11.50 -21.04 31.45
CA ALA A 207 -11.05 -19.65 31.31
C ALA A 207 -12.13 -18.65 31.78
N LEU A 208 -12.36 -18.60 33.09
CA LEU A 208 -13.52 -17.91 33.69
C LEU A 208 -13.44 -16.37 33.70
N LYS A 209 -12.24 -15.76 33.65
CA LYS A 209 -12.05 -14.30 33.59
C LYS A 209 -11.62 -13.83 32.20
N GLU A 210 -11.94 -12.59 31.83
CA GLU A 210 -11.51 -11.98 30.57
C GLU A 210 -9.99 -11.95 30.45
N GLN A 211 -9.30 -11.60 31.54
CA GLN A 211 -7.84 -11.59 31.56
C GLN A 211 -7.23 -12.96 31.19
N TYR A 212 -7.87 -14.07 31.58
CA TYR A 212 -7.39 -15.41 31.22
C TYR A 212 -7.59 -15.70 29.74
N ARG A 213 -8.73 -15.25 29.18
CA ARG A 213 -9.04 -15.39 27.75
C ARG A 213 -8.09 -14.57 26.90
N ILE A 214 -7.69 -13.38 27.36
CA ILE A 214 -6.64 -12.57 26.74
C ILE A 214 -5.29 -13.31 26.78
N THR A 215 -4.91 -13.91 27.91
CA THR A 215 -3.65 -14.67 28.00
C THR A 215 -3.61 -15.87 27.04
N LEU A 216 -4.75 -16.55 26.84
CA LEU A 216 -4.85 -17.68 25.91
C LEU A 216 -4.83 -17.26 24.42
N GLN A 217 -5.02 -15.97 24.11
CA GLN A 217 -4.98 -15.44 22.74
C GLN A 217 -3.54 -15.26 22.24
N SER A 218 -2.84 -16.37 22.01
CA SER A 218 -1.52 -16.39 21.35
C SER A 218 -1.58 -16.32 19.82
N ILE A 219 -2.78 -16.42 19.26
CA ILE A 219 -3.10 -16.31 17.83
C ILE A 219 -4.16 -15.22 17.63
N PRO A 220 -4.31 -14.64 16.42
CA PRO A 220 -5.33 -13.63 16.15
C PRO A 220 -6.72 -14.13 16.55
N ARG A 221 -7.53 -13.27 17.20
CA ARG A 221 -8.91 -13.60 17.64
C ARG A 221 -9.76 -14.20 16.52
N THR A 222 -9.51 -13.83 15.27
CA THR A 222 -10.20 -14.34 14.09
C THR A 222 -9.97 -15.82 13.80
N GLN A 223 -8.97 -16.47 14.42
CA GLN A 223 -8.69 -17.90 14.27
C GLN A 223 -9.12 -18.74 15.49
N LEU A 224 -9.51 -18.08 16.58
CA LEU A 224 -9.89 -18.72 17.83
C LEU A 224 -11.41 -18.63 18.02
N ARG A 225 -12.09 -19.78 18.12
CA ARG A 225 -13.55 -19.88 18.25
C ARG A 225 -13.92 -20.20 19.69
N TRP A 226 -14.56 -19.25 20.37
CA TRP A 226 -15.04 -19.44 21.73
C TRP A 226 -16.44 -20.06 21.75
N VAL A 227 -16.63 -21.09 22.58
CA VAL A 227 -17.95 -21.67 22.88
C VAL A 227 -18.15 -21.61 24.39
N PHE A 228 -19.12 -20.82 24.85
CA PHE A 228 -19.47 -20.71 26.26
C PHE A 228 -20.68 -21.58 26.59
N LEU A 229 -20.49 -22.51 27.53
CA LEU A 229 -21.53 -23.37 28.06
C LEU A 229 -22.21 -22.71 29.27
N GLU A 230 -23.40 -22.17 29.04
CA GLU A 230 -24.19 -21.44 30.04
C GLU A 230 -25.26 -22.33 30.67
N GLY A 231 -25.35 -22.31 32.01
CA GLY A 231 -26.36 -23.08 32.73
C GLY A 231 -26.70 -22.51 34.09
N SER A 232 -27.91 -22.87 34.58
CA SER A 232 -28.34 -22.49 35.92
C SER A 232 -27.55 -23.25 36.99
N ARG A 233 -27.33 -22.61 38.15
CA ARG A 233 -26.65 -23.22 39.30
C ARG A 233 -27.28 -24.58 39.67
N ALA A 234 -28.61 -24.66 39.69
CA ALA A 234 -29.33 -25.88 40.04
C ALA A 234 -29.02 -27.04 39.10
N LEU A 235 -29.00 -26.77 37.78
CA LEU A 235 -28.70 -27.78 36.76
C LEU A 235 -27.24 -28.27 36.85
N ILE A 236 -26.30 -27.35 37.06
CA ILE A 236 -24.87 -27.69 37.18
C ILE A 236 -24.62 -28.49 38.46
N GLN A 237 -25.25 -28.10 39.58
CA GLN A 237 -25.15 -28.83 40.84
C GLN A 237 -25.73 -30.24 40.74
N GLN A 238 -26.86 -30.42 40.05
CA GLN A 238 -27.44 -31.73 39.78
C GLN A 238 -26.49 -32.61 38.94
N ARG A 239 -25.88 -32.04 37.89
CA ARG A 239 -24.89 -32.74 37.05
C ARG A 239 -23.64 -33.16 37.83
N LEU A 240 -23.14 -32.30 38.72
CA LEU A 240 -21.99 -32.61 39.57
C LEU A 240 -22.29 -33.75 40.55
N LYS A 241 -23.50 -33.78 41.15
CA LYS A 241 -23.91 -34.87 42.06
C LYS A 241 -24.00 -36.23 41.38
N ASN A 242 -24.36 -36.25 40.09
CA ASN A 242 -24.51 -37.46 39.30
C ASN A 242 -23.23 -37.88 38.56
N ARG A 243 -22.13 -37.14 38.69
CA ARG A 243 -20.87 -37.41 37.99
C ARG A 243 -20.09 -38.50 38.74
N THR A 244 -19.69 -39.55 38.03
CA THR A 244 -18.76 -40.57 38.53
C THR A 244 -17.33 -40.23 38.09
N GLY A 245 -16.37 -40.25 39.02
CA GLY A 245 -14.93 -40.29 38.67
C GLY A 245 -14.18 -38.96 38.47
N HIS A 246 -14.59 -37.83 39.03
CA HIS A 246 -13.75 -36.61 39.05
C HIS A 246 -13.66 -35.91 40.42
N PHE A 247 -12.46 -35.42 40.72
CA PHE A 247 -11.95 -34.89 42.00
C PHE A 247 -12.54 -33.56 42.52
N MET A 248 -13.71 -33.11 42.05
CA MET A 248 -14.26 -31.79 42.42
C MET A 248 -15.50 -31.91 43.31
N SER A 249 -15.41 -31.36 44.52
CA SER A 249 -16.54 -31.30 45.44
C SER A 249 -17.58 -30.24 44.99
N PRO A 250 -18.88 -30.47 45.27
CA PRO A 250 -19.93 -29.48 45.00
C PRO A 250 -19.70 -28.10 45.66
N GLU A 251 -18.85 -28.01 46.69
CA GLU A 251 -18.55 -26.75 47.39
C GLU A 251 -17.75 -25.75 46.54
N LEU A 252 -17.01 -26.20 45.52
CA LEU A 252 -16.23 -25.31 44.65
C LEU A 252 -17.07 -24.61 43.57
N LEU A 253 -18.31 -25.05 43.33
CA LEU A 253 -19.18 -24.48 42.29
C LEU A 253 -19.48 -22.99 42.54
N ASP A 254 -19.74 -22.63 43.79
CA ASP A 254 -20.07 -21.24 44.16
C ASP A 254 -18.87 -20.31 43.90
N SER A 255 -17.64 -20.77 44.14
CA SER A 255 -16.42 -20.02 43.84
C SER A 255 -16.21 -19.80 42.34
N GLN A 256 -16.54 -20.79 41.51
CA GLN A 256 -16.39 -20.68 40.06
C GLN A 256 -17.46 -19.79 39.42
N LEU A 257 -18.70 -19.88 39.89
CA LEU A 257 -19.77 -18.98 39.46
C LEU A 257 -19.48 -17.52 39.86
N ALA A 258 -18.90 -17.30 41.05
CA ALA A 258 -18.46 -15.97 41.47
C ALA A 258 -17.26 -15.43 40.65
N THR A 259 -16.42 -16.32 40.12
CA THR A 259 -15.26 -15.96 39.29
C THR A 259 -15.62 -15.76 37.80
N LEU A 260 -16.77 -16.28 37.37
CA LEU A 260 -17.16 -16.27 35.96
C LEU A 260 -17.56 -14.85 35.49
N GLU A 261 -16.69 -14.25 34.69
CA GLU A 261 -16.98 -13.07 33.87
C GLU A 261 -17.51 -13.55 32.52
N LYS A 262 -18.83 -13.47 32.32
CA LYS A 262 -19.48 -13.93 31.09
C LYS A 262 -18.92 -13.15 29.88
N PRO A 263 -18.41 -13.82 28.83
CA PRO A 263 -17.98 -13.14 27.63
C PRO A 263 -19.19 -12.58 26.86
N ASP A 264 -19.08 -11.41 26.25
CA ASP A 264 -20.07 -10.85 25.32
C ASP A 264 -19.86 -11.33 23.86
N TYR A 265 -18.86 -12.19 23.65
CA TYR A 265 -18.48 -12.78 22.38
C TYR A 265 -18.54 -14.33 22.41
N GLY A 266 -18.38 -14.95 21.25
CA GLY A 266 -18.38 -16.41 21.08
C GLY A 266 -19.78 -17.02 20.94
N ILE A 267 -19.85 -18.34 20.82
CA ILE A 267 -21.10 -19.10 20.71
C ILE A 267 -21.58 -19.42 22.13
N HIS A 268 -22.74 -18.89 22.51
CA HIS A 268 -23.35 -19.12 23.83
C HIS A 268 -24.38 -20.24 23.72
N LEU A 269 -24.24 -21.28 24.56
CA LEU A 269 -25.09 -22.45 24.51
C LEU A 269 -25.72 -22.75 25.86
N ASN A 270 -27.04 -22.92 25.86
CA ASN A 270 -27.78 -23.34 27.04
C ASN A 270 -27.58 -24.83 27.29
N ILE A 271 -26.87 -25.16 28.36
CA ILE A 271 -26.53 -26.54 28.70
C ILE A 271 -27.75 -27.41 29.06
N ALA A 272 -28.96 -26.87 29.16
CA ALA A 272 -30.19 -27.65 29.35
C ALA A 272 -30.46 -28.63 28.19
N LEU A 273 -29.90 -28.37 27.01
CA LEU A 273 -29.96 -29.25 25.85
C LEU A 273 -29.08 -30.50 26.02
N SER A 274 -29.34 -31.52 25.20
CA SER A 274 -28.50 -32.72 25.15
C SER A 274 -27.11 -32.42 24.56
N PRO A 275 -26.07 -33.21 24.90
CA PRO A 275 -24.73 -33.03 24.33
C PRO A 275 -24.70 -33.03 22.79
N GLN A 276 -25.53 -33.87 22.16
CA GLN A 276 -25.63 -33.96 20.70
C GLN A 276 -26.22 -32.68 20.08
N GLU A 277 -27.31 -32.15 20.66
CA GLU A 277 -27.91 -30.89 20.21
C GLU A 277 -26.95 -29.71 20.37
N LEU A 278 -26.19 -29.68 21.47
CA LEU A 278 -25.17 -28.66 21.70
C LEU A 278 -24.07 -28.72 20.63
N VAL A 279 -23.58 -29.91 20.29
CA VAL A 279 -22.57 -30.10 19.24
C VAL A 279 -23.11 -29.68 17.87
N GLU A 280 -24.34 -30.05 17.52
CA GLU A 280 -24.98 -29.60 16.26
C GLU A 280 -25.15 -28.08 16.22
N GLN A 281 -25.51 -27.44 17.33
CA GLN A 281 -25.53 -25.97 17.39
C GLN A 281 -24.14 -25.36 17.22
N VAL A 282 -23.08 -25.94 17.83
CA VAL A 282 -21.71 -25.48 17.60
C VAL A 282 -21.37 -25.60 16.12
N VAL A 283 -21.56 -26.77 15.51
CA VAL A 283 -21.23 -27.02 14.10
C VAL A 283 -22.02 -26.10 13.17
N THR A 284 -23.31 -25.89 13.43
CA THR A 284 -24.14 -24.96 12.66
C THR A 284 -23.62 -23.53 12.75
N ASN A 285 -23.26 -23.06 13.94
CA ASN A 285 -22.69 -21.73 14.13
C ASN A 285 -21.30 -21.61 13.50
N LEU A 286 -20.44 -22.63 13.63
CA LEU A 286 -19.13 -22.67 12.98
C LEU A 286 -19.25 -22.64 11.45
N ASN A 287 -20.20 -23.39 10.89
CA ASN A 287 -20.48 -23.40 9.46
C ASN A 287 -21.04 -22.06 8.98
N ALA A 288 -21.95 -21.44 9.73
CA ALA A 288 -22.45 -20.09 9.42
C ALA A 288 -21.32 -19.06 9.47
N MET A 289 -20.44 -19.10 10.46
CA MET A 289 -19.26 -18.24 10.55
C MET A 289 -18.28 -18.48 9.38
N ASN A 290 -18.16 -19.72 8.89
CA ASN A 290 -17.33 -20.03 7.73
C ASN A 290 -17.88 -19.50 6.39
N THR A 291 -19.15 -19.05 6.35
CA THR A 291 -19.72 -18.40 5.16
C THR A 291 -19.54 -16.88 5.14
N LEU A 292 -19.15 -16.26 6.27
CA LEU A 292 -18.92 -14.83 6.33
C LEU A 292 -17.55 -14.46 5.78
N SER A 293 -17.49 -13.30 5.15
CA SER A 293 -16.26 -12.70 4.64
C SER A 293 -15.54 -11.94 5.75
N GLU A 294 -14.22 -12.09 5.80
CA GLU A 294 -13.37 -11.46 6.81
C GLU A 294 -13.12 -9.98 6.52
N PHE A 295 -13.14 -9.61 5.23
CA PHE A 295 -12.77 -8.29 4.75
C PHE A 295 -13.62 -7.89 3.54
N GLY A 296 -14.09 -6.64 3.52
CA GLY A 296 -14.90 -6.07 2.46
C GLY A 296 -14.11 -5.09 1.61
N ILE A 297 -14.33 -5.08 0.29
CA ILE A 297 -13.76 -4.07 -0.61
C ILE A 297 -14.87 -3.42 -1.43
N ILE A 298 -14.98 -2.09 -1.32
CA ILE A 298 -15.90 -1.24 -2.08
C ILE A 298 -15.11 -0.47 -3.14
N GLY A 299 -15.54 -0.57 -4.40
CA GLY A 299 -14.91 0.11 -5.53
C GLY A 299 -13.91 -0.79 -6.23
N LEU A 300 -14.31 -1.35 -7.37
CA LEU A 300 -13.58 -2.41 -8.07
C LEU A 300 -12.97 -1.93 -9.40
N GLY A 301 -12.49 -0.69 -9.41
CA GLY A 301 -11.59 -0.21 -10.46
C GLY A 301 -10.25 -0.97 -10.45
N VAL A 302 -9.30 -0.56 -11.30
CA VAL A 302 -8.00 -1.24 -11.46
C VAL A 302 -7.31 -1.52 -10.12
N MET A 303 -7.26 -0.54 -9.22
CA MET A 303 -6.61 -0.71 -7.90
C MET A 303 -7.41 -1.63 -6.96
N GLY A 304 -8.73 -1.44 -6.86
CA GLY A 304 -9.58 -2.23 -5.97
C GLY A 304 -9.65 -3.71 -6.37
N LYS A 305 -9.78 -4.00 -7.67
CA LYS A 305 -9.70 -5.36 -8.22
C LYS A 305 -8.34 -5.99 -7.90
N SER A 306 -7.24 -5.27 -8.14
CA SER A 306 -5.89 -5.82 -7.89
C SER A 306 -5.63 -6.12 -6.42
N LEU A 307 -6.11 -5.28 -5.50
CA LEU A 307 -6.03 -5.53 -4.06
C LEU A 307 -6.91 -6.71 -3.62
N ALA A 308 -8.12 -6.83 -4.18
CA ALA A 308 -9.00 -7.96 -3.92
C ALA A 308 -8.35 -9.28 -4.32
N LEU A 309 -7.80 -9.37 -5.53
CA LEU A 309 -7.11 -10.58 -6.01
C LEU A 309 -5.86 -10.88 -5.17
N ASN A 310 -5.09 -9.85 -4.80
CA ASN A 310 -3.92 -9.98 -3.92
C ASN A 310 -4.30 -10.65 -2.59
N LEU A 311 -5.36 -10.17 -1.95
CA LEU A 311 -5.77 -10.65 -0.62
C LEU A 311 -6.47 -12.02 -0.69
N ALA A 312 -7.32 -12.24 -1.70
CA ALA A 312 -8.01 -13.52 -1.90
C ALA A 312 -7.03 -14.68 -2.16
N GLU A 313 -5.98 -14.47 -2.94
CA GLU A 313 -4.93 -15.49 -3.16
C GLU A 313 -4.13 -15.83 -1.89
N LYS A 314 -4.20 -14.98 -0.88
CA LYS A 314 -3.62 -15.21 0.45
C LYS A 314 -4.59 -15.91 1.40
N GLY A 315 -5.72 -16.40 0.88
CA GLY A 315 -6.68 -17.23 1.60
C GLY A 315 -7.70 -16.45 2.45
N VAL A 316 -7.76 -15.12 2.31
CA VAL A 316 -8.72 -14.30 3.05
C VAL A 316 -10.07 -14.34 2.35
N ARG A 317 -11.15 -14.60 3.10
CA ARG A 317 -12.52 -14.56 2.57
C ARG A 317 -12.95 -13.10 2.34
N LEU A 318 -13.34 -12.76 1.11
CA LEU A 318 -13.66 -11.39 0.72
C LEU A 318 -15.11 -11.21 0.32
N ALA A 319 -15.69 -10.08 0.72
CA ALA A 319 -16.87 -9.53 0.08
C ALA A 319 -16.42 -8.41 -0.87
N LEU A 320 -16.89 -8.43 -2.10
CA LEU A 320 -16.58 -7.45 -3.14
C LEU A 320 -17.86 -6.71 -3.49
N TYR A 321 -17.81 -5.38 -3.45
CA TYR A 321 -18.95 -4.54 -3.83
C TYR A 321 -18.53 -3.46 -4.81
N ASN A 322 -19.35 -3.30 -5.85
CA ASN A 322 -19.31 -2.13 -6.71
C ASN A 322 -20.75 -1.70 -6.99
N ARG A 323 -21.00 -0.38 -6.98
CA ARG A 323 -22.31 0.16 -7.34
C ARG A 323 -22.74 -0.36 -8.71
N HIS A 324 -24.05 -0.59 -8.86
CA HIS A 324 -24.64 -0.90 -10.14
C HIS A 324 -25.00 0.41 -10.85
N VAL A 325 -24.43 0.65 -12.03
CA VAL A 325 -24.82 1.77 -12.90
C VAL A 325 -25.12 1.22 -14.30
N THR A 326 -26.38 1.28 -14.71
CA THR A 326 -26.84 0.77 -16.00
C THR A 326 -26.03 1.39 -17.15
N GLY A 327 -25.54 0.55 -18.06
CA GLY A 327 -24.74 0.91 -19.22
C GLY A 327 -23.26 1.22 -18.97
N THR A 328 -22.80 1.30 -17.71
CA THR A 328 -21.40 1.68 -17.41
C THR A 328 -20.72 0.77 -16.37
N GLU A 329 -21.39 0.45 -15.27
CA GLU A 329 -20.83 -0.34 -14.15
C GLU A 329 -21.80 -1.46 -13.75
N GLU A 330 -22.09 -2.38 -14.67
CA GLU A 330 -23.01 -3.49 -14.40
C GLU A 330 -22.26 -4.75 -13.91
N GLN A 331 -22.73 -5.35 -12.82
CA GLN A 331 -22.26 -6.66 -12.33
C GLN A 331 -20.72 -6.78 -12.20
N VAL A 332 -20.03 -5.68 -11.88
CA VAL A 332 -18.56 -5.63 -11.83
C VAL A 332 -17.98 -6.67 -10.86
N ALA A 333 -18.56 -6.79 -9.67
CA ALA A 333 -18.13 -7.77 -8.67
C ALA A 333 -18.31 -9.21 -9.17
N ARG A 334 -19.46 -9.53 -9.80
CA ARG A 334 -19.71 -10.87 -10.36
C ARG A 334 -18.75 -11.22 -11.50
N ARG A 335 -18.49 -10.26 -12.41
CA ARG A 335 -17.53 -10.45 -13.50
C ARG A 335 -16.13 -10.80 -12.99
N ILE A 336 -15.68 -10.20 -11.89
CA ILE A 336 -14.39 -10.55 -11.27
C ILE A 336 -14.40 -12.00 -10.78
N LEU A 337 -15.50 -12.51 -10.21
CA LEU A 337 -15.60 -13.91 -9.82
C LEU A 337 -15.54 -14.86 -11.02
N GLU A 338 -16.25 -14.51 -12.09
CA GLU A 338 -16.30 -15.29 -13.34
C GLU A 338 -14.96 -15.33 -14.07
N GLU A 339 -14.20 -14.24 -14.03
CA GLU A 339 -12.83 -14.16 -14.57
C GLU A 339 -11.81 -14.94 -13.72
N HIS A 340 -12.10 -15.15 -12.44
CA HIS A 340 -11.18 -15.77 -11.47
C HIS A 340 -11.82 -16.93 -10.68
N PRO A 341 -12.40 -17.95 -11.33
CA PRO A 341 -13.16 -19.02 -10.67
C PRO A 341 -12.28 -19.96 -9.82
N HIS A 342 -10.96 -19.91 -10.02
CA HIS A 342 -9.97 -20.72 -9.31
C HIS A 342 -9.54 -20.12 -7.97
N ILE A 343 -9.99 -18.90 -7.63
CA ILE A 343 -9.69 -18.23 -6.36
C ILE A 343 -10.92 -18.37 -5.46
N PRO A 344 -10.95 -19.34 -4.52
CA PRO A 344 -12.10 -19.54 -3.64
C PRO A 344 -12.23 -18.41 -2.61
N GLY A 345 -13.40 -18.30 -1.99
CA GLY A 345 -13.60 -17.41 -0.84
C GLY A 345 -13.93 -15.95 -1.19
N MET A 346 -14.22 -15.62 -2.45
CA MET A 346 -14.75 -14.31 -2.83
C MET A 346 -16.27 -14.36 -3.06
N GLN A 347 -16.98 -13.36 -2.55
CA GLN A 347 -18.41 -13.14 -2.77
C GLN A 347 -18.61 -11.76 -3.40
N GLY A 348 -19.54 -11.65 -4.36
CA GLY A 348 -19.74 -10.44 -5.16
C GLY A 348 -21.16 -9.88 -4.99
N PHE A 349 -21.25 -8.60 -4.69
CA PHE A 349 -22.50 -7.91 -4.35
C PHE A 349 -22.69 -6.64 -5.16
N ASP A 350 -23.94 -6.37 -5.52
CA ASP A 350 -24.46 -5.13 -6.12
C ASP A 350 -25.41 -4.39 -5.16
N ASP A 351 -25.95 -5.09 -4.15
CA ASP A 351 -26.68 -4.52 -3.03
C ASP A 351 -25.78 -4.26 -1.82
N LEU A 352 -25.83 -3.03 -1.28
CA LEU A 352 -24.96 -2.60 -0.19
C LEU A 352 -25.33 -3.27 1.14
N ALA A 353 -26.63 -3.48 1.41
CA ALA A 353 -27.08 -4.10 2.66
C ALA A 353 -26.66 -5.58 2.71
N ALA A 354 -26.82 -6.31 1.61
CA ALA A 354 -26.36 -7.69 1.46
C ALA A 354 -24.84 -7.80 1.63
N PHE A 355 -24.06 -6.87 1.05
CA PHE A 355 -22.62 -6.79 1.25
C PHE A 355 -22.23 -6.59 2.73
N VAL A 356 -22.87 -5.67 3.44
CA VAL A 356 -22.54 -5.41 4.85
C VAL A 356 -22.97 -6.58 5.74
N ALA A 357 -24.08 -7.26 5.40
CA ALA A 357 -24.57 -8.44 6.12
C ALA A 357 -23.68 -9.68 5.93
N SER A 358 -22.90 -9.76 4.84
CA SER A 358 -22.01 -10.90 4.59
C SER A 358 -20.66 -10.82 5.32
N LEU A 359 -20.41 -9.77 6.10
CA LEU A 359 -19.12 -9.52 6.75
C LEU A 359 -19.11 -9.96 8.22
N GLU A 360 -18.00 -10.55 8.65
CA GLU A 360 -17.72 -10.83 10.06
C GLU A 360 -17.60 -9.52 10.86
N ARG A 361 -18.08 -9.53 12.12
CA ARG A 361 -17.95 -8.40 13.06
C ARG A 361 -16.67 -8.53 13.92
N PRO A 362 -15.99 -7.41 14.27
CA PRO A 362 -16.17 -6.08 13.70
C PRO A 362 -15.81 -6.08 12.21
N ARG A 363 -16.64 -5.42 11.41
CA ARG A 363 -16.52 -5.38 9.95
C ARG A 363 -15.30 -4.57 9.56
N LYS A 364 -14.54 -5.04 8.57
CA LYS A 364 -13.42 -4.29 8.00
C LYS A 364 -13.72 -4.02 6.53
N ILE A 365 -13.92 -2.75 6.17
CA ILE A 365 -14.34 -2.36 4.82
C ILE A 365 -13.33 -1.37 4.25
N LEU A 366 -12.66 -1.76 3.17
CA LEU A 366 -11.79 -0.90 2.39
C LEU A 366 -12.55 -0.20 1.27
N LEU A 367 -12.48 1.13 1.26
CA LEU A 367 -13.00 2.01 0.22
C LEU A 367 -11.88 2.31 -0.77
N MET A 368 -11.97 1.75 -1.98
CA MET A 368 -11.08 1.99 -3.12
C MET A 368 -11.80 2.78 -4.22
N ILE A 369 -12.32 3.94 -3.84
CA ILE A 369 -13.08 4.84 -4.71
C ILE A 369 -12.33 6.17 -4.93
N VAL A 370 -12.80 6.97 -5.88
CA VAL A 370 -12.18 8.26 -6.19
C VAL A 370 -12.31 9.21 -5.00
N ALA A 371 -11.20 9.87 -4.66
CA ALA A 371 -11.15 10.84 -3.57
C ALA A 371 -12.12 12.02 -3.77
N GLY A 372 -12.55 12.62 -2.66
CA GLY A 372 -13.46 13.76 -2.63
C GLY A 372 -14.85 13.40 -2.09
N PRO A 373 -15.91 14.14 -2.49
CA PRO A 373 -17.25 14.01 -1.92
C PRO A 373 -17.88 12.62 -2.05
N VAL A 374 -17.46 11.82 -3.04
CA VAL A 374 -17.98 10.46 -3.25
C VAL A 374 -17.65 9.55 -2.07
N VAL A 375 -16.51 9.76 -1.40
CA VAL A 375 -16.17 9.00 -0.19
C VAL A 375 -17.12 9.32 0.95
N ASP A 376 -17.48 10.60 1.12
CA ASP A 376 -18.42 11.01 2.16
C ASP A 376 -19.82 10.44 1.92
N LEU A 377 -20.31 10.47 0.67
CA LEU A 377 -21.59 9.85 0.30
C LEU A 377 -21.60 8.34 0.56
N GLN A 378 -20.49 7.65 0.30
CA GLN A 378 -20.37 6.22 0.56
C GLN A 378 -20.37 5.92 2.06
N ILE A 379 -19.69 6.75 2.86
CA ILE A 379 -19.71 6.66 4.33
C ILE A 379 -21.13 6.87 4.85
N GLU A 380 -21.83 7.92 4.39
CA GLU A 380 -23.22 8.20 4.76
C GLU A 380 -24.16 7.01 4.48
N ALA A 381 -24.00 6.35 3.32
CA ALA A 381 -24.77 5.16 2.96
C ALA A 381 -24.45 3.93 3.82
N LEU A 382 -23.20 3.80 4.29
CA LEU A 382 -22.76 2.70 5.14
C LEU A 382 -23.20 2.85 6.59
N LEU A 383 -23.18 4.08 7.12
CA LEU A 383 -23.48 4.37 8.53
C LEU A 383 -24.72 3.66 9.11
N PRO A 384 -25.90 3.62 8.46
CA PRO A 384 -27.06 2.93 9.01
C PRO A 384 -26.94 1.40 9.05
N LEU A 385 -25.92 0.83 8.42
CA LEU A 385 -25.68 -0.62 8.30
C LEU A 385 -24.53 -1.11 9.20
N LEU A 386 -23.74 -0.19 9.78
CA LEU A 386 -22.59 -0.50 10.61
C LEU A 386 -22.95 -0.54 12.10
N ASP A 387 -22.19 -1.34 12.84
CA ASP A 387 -22.24 -1.40 14.29
C ASP A 387 -21.00 -0.73 14.91
N ALA A 388 -21.06 -0.38 16.19
CA ALA A 388 -19.89 0.11 16.91
C ALA A 388 -18.71 -0.87 16.78
N GLU A 389 -17.49 -0.34 16.76
CA GLU A 389 -16.22 -1.03 16.52
C GLU A 389 -15.95 -1.50 15.09
N ASP A 390 -16.90 -1.35 14.17
CA ASP A 390 -16.63 -1.56 12.74
C ASP A 390 -15.56 -0.57 12.24
N VAL A 391 -14.78 -1.01 11.25
CA VAL A 391 -13.65 -0.28 10.69
C VAL A 391 -13.88 0.06 9.23
N LEU A 392 -13.87 1.35 8.93
CA LEU A 392 -13.80 1.87 7.58
C LEU A 392 -12.38 2.29 7.25
N ILE A 393 -11.88 1.82 6.10
CA ILE A 393 -10.53 2.11 5.63
C ILE A 393 -10.67 2.89 4.32
N ASP A 394 -10.22 4.13 4.27
CA ASP A 394 -10.14 4.88 3.01
C ASP A 394 -8.77 4.61 2.39
N GLY A 395 -8.75 3.82 1.30
CA GLY A 395 -7.54 3.48 0.55
C GLY A 395 -7.28 4.38 -0.67
N GLY A 396 -8.09 5.42 -0.84
CA GLY A 396 -7.98 6.37 -1.94
C GLY A 396 -6.75 7.27 -1.83
N ASN A 397 -6.61 8.18 -2.79
CA ASN A 397 -5.69 9.31 -2.66
C ASN A 397 -6.43 10.50 -2.04
N SER A 398 -7.01 10.31 -0.85
CA SER A 398 -7.78 11.35 -0.17
C SER A 398 -6.89 12.46 0.39
N PHE A 399 -7.43 13.68 0.50
CA PHE A 399 -6.73 14.77 1.16
C PHE A 399 -6.73 14.54 2.68
N TYR A 400 -5.58 14.74 3.33
CA TYR A 400 -5.39 14.36 4.72
C TYR A 400 -6.32 15.08 5.71
N LYS A 401 -6.71 16.34 5.42
CA LYS A 401 -7.68 17.08 6.23
C LYS A 401 -9.09 16.49 6.15
N ASP A 402 -9.48 15.94 5.00
CA ASP A 402 -10.75 15.21 4.88
C ASP A 402 -10.72 13.94 5.72
N THR A 403 -9.58 13.25 5.75
CA THR A 403 -9.38 12.08 6.61
C THR A 403 -9.49 12.46 8.08
N ALA A 404 -8.80 13.52 8.52
CA ALA A 404 -8.89 14.00 9.90
C ALA A 404 -10.35 14.35 10.30
N ARG A 405 -11.09 15.03 9.42
CA ARG A 405 -12.51 15.33 9.63
C ARG A 405 -13.35 14.04 9.74
N ARG A 406 -13.16 13.08 8.83
CA ARG A 406 -13.88 11.79 8.83
C ARG A 406 -13.57 10.98 10.08
N THR A 407 -12.30 10.93 10.50
CA THR A 407 -11.89 10.26 11.74
C THR A 407 -12.66 10.78 12.95
N ARG A 408 -12.75 12.11 13.10
CA ARG A 408 -13.47 12.72 14.24
C ARG A 408 -14.98 12.44 14.17
N LEU A 409 -15.60 12.61 13.00
CA LEU A 409 -17.04 12.36 12.80
C LEU A 409 -17.44 10.91 13.08
N LEU A 410 -16.61 9.95 12.66
CA LEU A 410 -16.90 8.53 12.82
C LEU A 410 -16.64 8.04 14.25
N ALA A 411 -15.67 8.64 14.95
CA ALA A 411 -15.42 8.36 16.36
C ALA A 411 -16.65 8.68 17.25
N GLU A 412 -17.39 9.75 16.96
CA GLU A 412 -18.65 10.08 17.67
C GLU A 412 -19.73 9.00 17.52
N LYS A 413 -19.63 8.16 16.48
CA LYS A 413 -20.55 7.06 16.18
C LYS A 413 -20.00 5.70 16.62
N GLY A 414 -18.84 5.67 17.28
CA GLY A 414 -18.16 4.43 17.66
C GLY A 414 -17.59 3.65 16.48
N ILE A 415 -17.40 4.28 15.31
CA ILE A 415 -16.84 3.66 14.11
C ILE A 415 -15.36 4.04 14.00
N GLU A 416 -14.51 3.04 13.83
CA GLU A 416 -13.09 3.24 13.62
C GLU A 416 -12.82 3.65 12.15
N PHE A 417 -11.97 4.66 11.95
CA PHE A 417 -11.59 5.12 10.61
C PHE A 417 -10.09 5.14 10.43
N VAL A 418 -9.62 4.50 9.34
CA VAL A 418 -8.20 4.40 8.99
C VAL A 418 -7.98 4.94 7.58
N GLY A 419 -7.34 6.10 7.47
CA GLY A 419 -6.89 6.64 6.18
C GLY A 419 -5.58 5.97 5.76
N THR A 420 -5.58 5.24 4.65
CA THR A 420 -4.44 4.43 4.22
C THR A 420 -3.97 4.82 2.83
N GLY A 421 -2.83 5.50 2.75
CA GLY A 421 -2.21 5.74 1.47
C GLY A 421 -1.65 4.46 0.85
N ILE A 422 -2.09 4.12 -0.38
CA ILE A 422 -1.63 2.91 -1.08
C ILE A 422 -0.82 3.28 -2.33
N SER A 423 0.43 2.83 -2.44
CA SER A 423 1.32 3.10 -3.58
C SER A 423 1.81 1.81 -4.24
N GLY A 424 1.95 1.81 -5.58
CA GLY A 424 2.47 0.68 -6.35
C GLY A 424 1.91 0.49 -7.76
N GLY A 425 0.88 1.25 -8.14
CA GLY A 425 0.18 1.05 -9.42
C GLY A 425 -0.56 -0.29 -9.46
N GLU A 426 -1.02 -0.68 -10.64
CA GLU A 426 -1.78 -1.92 -10.83
C GLU A 426 -0.98 -3.16 -10.44
N GLU A 427 0.25 -3.29 -10.96
CA GLU A 427 1.12 -4.42 -10.67
C GLU A 427 1.53 -4.46 -9.19
N GLY A 428 1.85 -3.30 -8.59
CA GLY A 428 2.16 -3.21 -7.17
C GLY A 428 0.96 -3.58 -6.30
N ALA A 429 -0.24 -3.08 -6.60
CA ALA A 429 -1.47 -3.49 -5.89
C ALA A 429 -1.68 -5.01 -5.94
N ARG A 430 -1.37 -5.65 -7.08
CA ARG A 430 -1.56 -7.08 -7.30
C ARG A 430 -0.53 -7.96 -6.59
N LYS A 431 0.74 -7.53 -6.55
CA LYS A 431 1.86 -8.33 -6.02
C LYS A 431 2.26 -7.96 -4.59
N GLY A 432 2.06 -6.70 -4.22
CA GLY A 432 2.49 -6.12 -2.96
C GLY A 432 2.70 -4.61 -3.06
N PRO A 433 1.77 -3.77 -2.58
CA PRO A 433 1.98 -2.33 -2.56
C PRO A 433 2.71 -1.89 -1.28
N SER A 434 3.13 -0.63 -1.26
CA SER A 434 3.46 0.06 -0.02
C SER A 434 2.18 0.69 0.56
N MET A 435 1.95 0.54 1.86
CA MET A 435 0.75 1.04 2.52
C MET A 435 1.08 1.88 3.75
N MET A 436 0.33 2.96 3.91
CA MET A 436 0.62 4.06 4.84
C MET A 436 -0.63 4.33 5.71
N PRO A 437 -1.03 3.41 6.60
CA PRO A 437 -2.21 3.58 7.44
C PRO A 437 -2.00 4.63 8.55
N GLY A 438 -2.93 5.56 8.67
CA GLY A 438 -3.06 6.48 9.80
C GLY A 438 -4.51 6.55 10.29
N GLY A 439 -4.70 7.03 11.51
CA GLY A 439 -6.01 7.05 12.18
C GLY A 439 -5.92 6.58 13.63
N ALA A 440 -7.02 6.11 14.19
CA ALA A 440 -7.02 5.56 15.55
C ALA A 440 -6.20 4.26 15.62
N GLN A 441 -5.40 4.10 16.69
CA GLN A 441 -4.58 2.91 16.92
C GLN A 441 -5.43 1.63 16.98
N LYS A 442 -6.62 1.71 17.60
CA LYS A 442 -7.58 0.60 17.71
C LYS A 442 -8.03 0.14 16.32
N GLY A 443 -8.50 1.05 15.47
CA GLY A 443 -8.81 0.77 14.07
C GLY A 443 -7.66 0.12 13.30
N TYR A 444 -6.44 0.64 13.43
CA TYR A 444 -5.26 0.04 12.78
C TYR A 444 -5.01 -1.40 13.22
N GLN A 445 -5.05 -1.68 14.53
CA GLN A 445 -4.81 -3.03 15.07
C GLN A 445 -5.78 -4.08 14.50
N LEU A 446 -7.04 -3.69 14.26
CA LEU A 446 -8.06 -4.57 13.68
C LEU A 446 -7.79 -4.93 12.21
N VAL A 447 -7.07 -4.07 11.47
CA VAL A 447 -6.82 -4.23 10.03
C VAL A 447 -5.37 -4.57 9.70
N GLN A 448 -4.45 -4.44 10.66
CA GLN A 448 -3.00 -4.60 10.50
C GLN A 448 -2.64 -5.89 9.77
N HIS A 449 -3.22 -7.02 10.19
CA HIS A 449 -2.95 -8.32 9.59
C HIS A 449 -3.24 -8.34 8.08
N TYR A 450 -4.37 -7.80 7.64
CA TYR A 450 -4.77 -7.76 6.23
C TYR A 450 -3.86 -6.82 5.42
N LEU A 451 -3.46 -5.69 5.99
CA LEU A 451 -2.51 -4.77 5.37
C LEU A 451 -1.12 -5.43 5.24
N GLU A 452 -0.64 -6.14 6.25
CA GLU A 452 0.66 -6.84 6.19
C GLU A 452 0.66 -8.02 5.22
N LEU A 453 -0.48 -8.70 5.07
CA LEU A 453 -0.68 -9.72 4.04
C LEU A 453 -0.58 -9.09 2.66
N MET A 454 -1.31 -8.01 2.40
CA MET A 454 -1.32 -7.37 1.07
C MET A 454 0.04 -6.77 0.71
N ALA A 455 0.78 -6.18 1.65
CA ALA A 455 1.97 -5.36 1.40
C ALA A 455 3.14 -6.11 0.74
N ALA A 456 3.95 -5.35 -0.02
CA ALA A 456 5.30 -5.80 -0.40
C ALA A 456 6.15 -6.13 0.82
N LYS A 457 7.25 -6.88 0.61
CA LYS A 457 8.25 -7.14 1.64
C LYS A 457 9.54 -6.37 1.32
N ASP A 458 10.17 -5.79 2.34
CA ASP A 458 11.48 -5.16 2.23
C ASP A 458 12.59 -6.24 2.10
N ARG A 459 13.86 -5.82 1.97
CA ARG A 459 15.00 -6.75 1.83
C ARG A 459 15.18 -7.69 3.04
N ARG A 460 14.61 -7.35 4.19
CA ARG A 460 14.64 -8.15 5.43
C ARG A 460 13.41 -9.04 5.58
N GLY A 461 12.49 -9.02 4.61
CA GLY A 461 11.25 -9.78 4.64
C GLY A 461 10.13 -9.12 5.46
N LEU A 462 10.31 -7.87 5.92
CA LEU A 462 9.28 -7.16 6.68
C LEU A 462 8.25 -6.51 5.73
N PRO A 463 6.95 -6.51 6.08
CA PRO A 463 5.93 -5.81 5.31
C PRO A 463 6.24 -4.32 5.14
N CYS A 464 6.05 -3.81 3.92
CA CYS A 464 6.11 -2.39 3.55
C CYS A 464 4.81 -1.68 3.95
N THR A 465 4.43 -1.85 5.22
CA THR A 465 3.35 -1.13 5.89
C THR A 465 3.72 -0.99 7.36
N ALA A 466 3.30 0.11 7.97
CA ALA A 466 3.48 0.41 9.39
C ALA A 466 2.45 1.46 9.79
N TYR A 467 2.06 1.50 11.06
CA TYR A 467 1.24 2.59 11.58
C TYR A 467 2.02 3.91 11.47
N ILE A 468 1.45 4.89 10.77
CA ILE A 468 2.10 6.17 10.50
C ILE A 468 1.88 7.16 11.62
N GLY A 469 0.65 7.23 12.13
CA GLY A 469 0.26 8.24 13.12
C GLY A 469 -1.25 8.47 13.15
N PRO A 470 -1.70 9.42 13.97
CA PRO A 470 -3.12 9.67 14.19
C PRO A 470 -3.78 10.37 12.99
N GLU A 471 -5.11 10.37 13.00
CA GLU A 471 -5.96 11.13 12.07
C GLU A 471 -5.55 10.96 10.58
N GLY A 472 -5.17 12.06 9.91
CA GLY A 472 -4.84 12.12 8.49
C GLY A 472 -3.40 11.73 8.15
N ALA A 473 -2.57 11.33 9.11
CA ALA A 473 -1.12 11.15 8.91
C ALA A 473 -0.77 10.21 7.74
N GLY A 474 -1.49 9.10 7.60
CA GLY A 474 -1.29 8.13 6.53
C GLY A 474 -1.47 8.70 5.12
N HIS A 475 -2.59 9.41 4.90
CA HIS A 475 -2.83 10.11 3.63
C HIS A 475 -1.89 11.28 3.40
N PHE A 476 -1.46 11.97 4.47
CA PHE A 476 -0.52 13.06 4.36
C PHE A 476 0.85 12.58 3.83
N ILE A 477 1.43 11.52 4.40
CA ILE A 477 2.72 11.03 3.90
C ILE A 477 2.60 10.47 2.48
N LYS A 478 1.44 9.93 2.10
CA LYS A 478 1.17 9.49 0.73
C LYS A 478 1.12 10.65 -0.26
N MET A 479 0.53 11.76 0.15
CA MET A 479 0.52 13.00 -0.61
C MET A 479 1.96 13.47 -0.85
N VAL A 480 2.81 13.48 0.19
CA VAL A 480 4.24 13.83 0.07
C VAL A 480 5.01 12.84 -0.81
N HIS A 481 4.77 11.53 -0.69
CA HIS A 481 5.32 10.51 -1.58
C HIS A 481 5.04 10.86 -3.04
N ASN A 482 3.79 11.23 -3.40
CA ASN A 482 3.45 11.56 -4.78
C ASN A 482 4.13 12.84 -5.28
N SER A 483 4.37 13.84 -4.42
CA SER A 483 5.15 15.01 -4.84
C SER A 483 6.64 14.68 -5.06
N ILE A 484 7.24 13.79 -4.26
CA ILE A 484 8.59 13.28 -4.52
C ILE A 484 8.60 12.50 -5.85
N GLU A 485 7.62 11.62 -6.07
CA GLU A 485 7.45 10.90 -7.34
C GLU A 485 7.40 11.85 -8.55
N TYR A 486 6.66 12.95 -8.45
CA TYR A 486 6.56 13.93 -9.53
C TYR A 486 7.91 14.59 -9.81
N ALA A 487 8.67 14.96 -8.77
CA ALA A 487 9.98 15.56 -8.92
C ALA A 487 11.02 14.57 -9.48
N GLU A 488 11.00 13.30 -9.07
CA GLU A 488 11.87 12.25 -9.62
C GLU A 488 11.58 11.99 -11.10
N MET A 489 10.31 11.93 -11.50
CA MET A 489 9.91 11.80 -12.90
C MET A 489 10.40 13.00 -13.74
N GLN A 490 10.23 14.21 -13.21
CA GLN A 490 10.65 15.43 -13.90
C GLN A 490 12.18 15.54 -13.99
N ALA A 491 12.91 15.14 -12.95
CA ALA A 491 14.37 15.05 -12.97
C ALA A 491 14.89 14.07 -14.05
N LEU A 492 14.24 12.91 -14.20
CA LEU A 492 14.55 11.96 -15.28
C LEU A 492 14.21 12.54 -16.66
N ALA A 493 13.08 13.25 -16.79
CA ALA A 493 12.70 13.91 -18.03
C ALA A 493 13.70 15.01 -18.44
N GLU A 494 14.23 15.77 -17.46
CA GLU A 494 15.27 16.78 -17.67
C GLU A 494 16.60 16.15 -18.11
N CYS A 495 17.03 15.05 -17.48
CA CYS A 495 18.18 14.26 -17.95
C CYS A 495 17.98 13.79 -19.40
N TYR A 496 16.81 13.23 -19.70
CA TYR A 496 16.47 12.77 -21.04
C TYR A 496 16.48 13.92 -22.05
N GLN A 497 15.92 15.09 -21.71
CA GLN A 497 15.89 16.26 -22.58
C GLN A 497 17.31 16.72 -22.90
N LEU A 498 18.21 16.80 -21.92
CA LEU A 498 19.61 17.16 -22.17
C LEU A 498 20.30 16.14 -23.06
N MET A 499 20.12 14.84 -22.83
CA MET A 499 20.74 13.83 -23.69
C MET A 499 20.17 13.86 -25.11
N ARG A 500 18.86 14.09 -25.27
CA ARG A 500 18.20 14.08 -26.58
C ARG A 500 18.39 15.37 -27.38
N GLU A 501 18.23 16.52 -26.74
CA GLU A 501 18.24 17.83 -27.41
C GLU A 501 19.62 18.48 -27.38
N TYR A 502 20.34 18.40 -26.26
CA TYR A 502 21.65 19.04 -26.11
C TYR A 502 22.78 18.17 -26.69
N LEU A 503 22.80 16.88 -26.35
CA LEU A 503 23.81 15.92 -26.85
C LEU A 503 23.42 15.24 -28.18
N ARG A 504 22.15 15.33 -28.60
CA ARG A 504 21.62 14.70 -29.83
C ARG A 504 21.72 13.16 -29.83
N LEU A 505 21.58 12.53 -28.66
CA LEU A 505 21.54 11.08 -28.54
C LEU A 505 20.14 10.55 -28.90
N ALA A 506 20.11 9.41 -29.59
CA ALA A 506 18.86 8.70 -29.87
C ALA A 506 18.36 7.99 -28.59
N PRO A 507 17.03 7.83 -28.38
CA PRO A 507 16.49 7.21 -27.17
C PRO A 507 17.09 5.84 -26.80
N PRO A 508 17.41 4.93 -27.73
CA PRO A 508 18.09 3.68 -27.37
C PRO A 508 19.46 3.89 -26.72
N ALA A 509 20.26 4.85 -27.19
CA ALA A 509 21.56 5.17 -26.59
C ALA A 509 21.42 5.86 -25.21
N ILE A 510 20.36 6.64 -25.04
CA ILE A 510 19.99 7.20 -23.73
C ILE A 510 19.61 6.07 -22.78
N ALA A 511 18.83 5.10 -23.25
CA ALA A 511 18.45 3.92 -22.48
C ALA A 511 19.69 3.12 -22.04
N ASP A 512 20.70 2.96 -22.89
CA ASP A 512 21.95 2.29 -22.54
C ASP A 512 22.72 3.07 -21.45
N THR A 513 22.74 4.40 -21.52
CA THR A 513 23.34 5.25 -20.49
C THR A 513 22.61 5.11 -19.15
N PHE A 514 21.28 5.17 -19.15
CA PHE A 514 20.46 4.96 -17.95
C PHE A 514 20.56 3.53 -17.39
N ALA A 515 20.67 2.52 -18.25
CA ALA A 515 20.93 1.15 -17.82
C ALA A 515 22.28 1.01 -17.13
N ALA A 516 23.32 1.68 -17.63
CA ALA A 516 24.63 1.72 -16.96
C ALA A 516 24.53 2.42 -15.59
N TRP A 517 23.84 3.56 -15.51
CA TRP A 517 23.61 4.25 -14.23
C TRP A 517 22.89 3.36 -13.22
N GLN A 518 21.90 2.57 -13.67
CA GLN A 518 21.16 1.65 -12.81
C GLN A 518 22.07 0.60 -12.15
N GLN A 519 23.14 0.16 -12.83
CA GLN A 519 24.11 -0.80 -12.27
C GLN A 519 25.13 -0.15 -11.33
N GLU A 520 25.24 1.18 -11.35
CA GLU A 520 26.24 1.95 -10.63
C GLU A 520 25.57 2.93 -9.64
N GLU A 521 24.89 2.42 -8.60
CA GLU A 521 24.35 3.19 -7.45
C GLU A 521 23.12 4.08 -7.70
N LEU A 522 22.51 4.04 -8.88
CA LEU A 522 21.27 4.78 -9.20
C LEU A 522 20.03 3.89 -9.35
N ASN A 523 20.11 2.65 -8.85
CA ASN A 523 19.03 1.69 -9.03
C ASN A 523 17.71 2.19 -8.39
N SER A 524 16.70 2.34 -9.23
CA SER A 524 15.36 2.76 -8.85
C SER A 524 14.33 2.21 -9.83
N TYR A 525 13.09 2.05 -9.38
CA TYR A 525 12.02 1.59 -10.26
C TYR A 525 11.76 2.56 -11.42
N LEU A 526 11.69 3.87 -11.14
CA LEU A 526 11.46 4.90 -12.17
C LEU A 526 12.55 4.91 -13.25
N LEU A 527 13.83 4.77 -12.88
CA LEU A 527 14.91 4.66 -13.86
C LEU A 527 14.78 3.39 -14.70
N GLY A 528 14.47 2.24 -14.07
CA GLY A 528 14.29 0.97 -14.77
C GLY A 528 13.16 1.02 -15.80
N ILE A 529 11.97 1.50 -15.43
CA ILE A 529 10.87 1.64 -16.39
C ILE A 529 11.19 2.66 -17.49
N THR A 530 12.00 3.68 -17.20
CA THR A 530 12.42 4.68 -18.20
C THR A 530 13.29 4.04 -19.29
N VAL A 531 14.19 3.11 -18.92
CA VAL A 531 14.99 2.32 -19.87
C VAL A 531 14.08 1.49 -20.78
N ASP A 532 13.09 0.81 -20.22
CA ASP A 532 12.14 -0.01 -20.99
C ASP A 532 11.28 0.83 -21.95
N ILE A 533 10.78 1.97 -21.48
CA ILE A 533 9.98 2.92 -22.28
C ILE A 533 10.76 3.42 -23.50
N MET A 534 12.04 3.78 -23.33
CA MET A 534 12.88 4.29 -24.41
C MET A 534 13.20 3.26 -25.49
N ARG A 535 12.94 1.97 -25.24
CA ARG A 535 13.15 0.86 -26.18
C ARG A 535 11.87 0.36 -26.84
N LYS A 536 10.69 0.77 -26.34
CA LYS A 536 9.39 0.28 -26.84
C LYS A 536 9.13 0.74 -28.27
N GLN A 537 8.94 -0.22 -29.17
CA GLN A 537 8.55 -0.01 -30.57
C GLN A 537 7.04 -0.24 -30.74
N GLU A 538 6.41 0.56 -31.59
CA GLU A 538 5.03 0.38 -32.03
C GLU A 538 4.87 0.93 -33.44
N GLY A 539 4.27 0.17 -34.36
CA GLY A 539 3.98 0.64 -35.73
C GLY A 539 5.20 1.23 -36.45
N GLY A 540 6.34 0.53 -36.43
CA GLY A 540 7.55 0.90 -37.18
C GLY A 540 8.41 2.01 -36.59
N GLY A 541 8.14 2.49 -35.37
CA GLY A 541 8.96 3.50 -34.70
C GLY A 541 8.83 3.45 -33.19
N LEU A 542 9.59 4.31 -32.50
CA LEU A 542 9.56 4.43 -31.04
C LEU A 542 8.19 4.92 -30.59
N LEU A 543 7.55 4.19 -29.67
CA LEU A 543 6.28 4.60 -29.09
C LEU A 543 6.41 5.95 -28.37
N LEU A 544 7.55 6.17 -27.69
CA LEU A 544 7.83 7.41 -26.97
C LEU A 544 7.66 8.67 -27.84
N ASP A 545 8.02 8.59 -29.12
CA ASP A 545 7.94 9.72 -30.06
C ASP A 545 6.51 10.01 -30.54
N LYS A 546 5.59 9.08 -30.28
CA LYS A 546 4.17 9.17 -30.65
C LYS A 546 3.29 9.64 -29.47
N ILE A 547 3.84 9.67 -28.26
CA ILE A 547 3.12 10.11 -27.06
C ILE A 547 3.01 11.64 -27.08
N LEU A 548 1.79 12.15 -26.87
CA LEU A 548 1.55 13.58 -26.72
C LEU A 548 2.22 14.11 -25.44
N ASP A 549 3.02 15.16 -25.56
CA ASP A 549 3.74 15.84 -24.47
C ASP A 549 2.82 16.74 -23.62
N GLN A 550 1.73 16.17 -23.12
CA GLN A 550 0.75 16.80 -22.26
C GLN A 550 0.55 15.94 -21.01
N ALA A 551 1.32 16.24 -19.97
CA ALA A 551 1.27 15.49 -18.72
C ALA A 551 0.05 15.87 -17.89
N GLU A 552 -0.77 14.88 -17.54
CA GLU A 552 -1.86 15.05 -16.59
C GLU A 552 -1.37 15.02 -15.14
N GLN A 553 -2.21 15.56 -14.25
CA GLN A 553 -2.06 15.41 -12.81
C GLN A 553 -3.42 15.22 -12.14
N LYS A 554 -3.46 14.41 -11.08
CA LYS A 554 -4.69 14.05 -10.34
C LYS A 554 -4.96 14.98 -9.15
N GLY A 555 -4.31 16.14 -9.09
CA GLY A 555 -4.48 17.13 -8.01
C GLY A 555 -3.59 16.93 -6.77
N THR A 556 -3.17 15.70 -6.46
CA THR A 556 -2.37 15.39 -5.26
C THR A 556 -1.06 16.18 -5.14
N GLY A 557 -0.37 16.40 -6.27
CA GLY A 557 0.84 17.24 -6.29
C GLY A 557 0.56 18.69 -5.86
N GLY A 558 -0.57 19.26 -6.29
CA GLY A 558 -1.00 20.60 -5.88
C GLY A 558 -1.36 20.71 -4.40
N TRP A 559 -1.87 19.63 -3.80
CA TRP A 559 -2.13 19.58 -2.37
C TRP A 559 -0.85 19.60 -1.53
N SER A 560 0.22 18.88 -1.94
CA SER A 560 1.53 18.99 -1.28
C SER A 560 2.08 20.41 -1.34
N VAL A 561 1.99 21.07 -2.49
CA VAL A 561 2.42 22.48 -2.65
C VAL A 561 1.62 23.39 -1.73
N SER A 562 0.30 23.19 -1.66
CA SER A 562 -0.58 24.00 -0.79
C SER A 562 -0.25 23.80 0.68
N ALA A 563 0.00 22.55 1.11
CA ALA A 563 0.42 22.25 2.47
C ALA A 563 1.78 22.88 2.79
N ALA A 564 2.74 22.83 1.87
CA ALA A 564 4.03 23.46 2.09
C ALA A 564 3.92 24.98 2.29
N LEU A 565 3.09 25.66 1.50
CA LEU A 565 2.80 27.09 1.68
C LEU A 565 2.14 27.38 3.03
N GLU A 566 1.15 26.57 3.43
CA GLU A 566 0.44 26.71 4.71
C GLU A 566 1.36 26.54 5.93
N HIS A 567 2.39 25.71 5.81
CA HIS A 567 3.34 25.44 6.88
C HIS A 567 4.67 26.20 6.72
N GLY A 568 4.79 27.10 5.73
CA GLY A 568 5.99 27.92 5.52
C GLY A 568 7.25 27.13 5.12
N VAL A 569 7.09 25.95 4.51
CA VAL A 569 8.20 25.09 4.11
C VAL A 569 8.66 25.41 2.69
N PRO A 570 9.94 25.73 2.45
CA PRO A 570 10.44 25.96 1.10
C PRO A 570 10.38 24.67 0.26
N TYR A 571 9.52 24.65 -0.77
CA TYR A 571 9.15 23.43 -1.50
C TYR A 571 9.40 23.53 -3.01
N GLY A 572 10.38 24.35 -3.41
CA GLY A 572 10.61 24.78 -4.79
C GLY A 572 10.64 23.64 -5.82
N PRO A 573 11.55 22.66 -5.74
CA PRO A 573 11.72 21.65 -6.79
C PRO A 573 10.47 20.78 -6.98
N LEU A 574 9.80 20.42 -5.89
CA LEU A 574 8.58 19.62 -5.93
C LEU A 574 7.40 20.46 -6.46
N THR A 575 7.40 21.77 -6.21
CA THR A 575 6.45 22.72 -6.82
C THR A 575 6.69 22.86 -8.31
N GLU A 576 7.94 22.99 -8.74
CA GLU A 576 8.31 23.10 -10.15
C GLU A 576 7.94 21.85 -10.95
N ALA A 577 8.00 20.66 -10.34
CA ALA A 577 7.51 19.43 -10.96
C ALA A 577 6.00 19.49 -11.29
N VAL A 578 5.21 20.15 -10.44
CA VAL A 578 3.78 20.40 -10.70
C VAL A 578 3.60 21.45 -11.81
N MET A 579 4.38 22.54 -11.76
CA MET A 579 4.31 23.62 -12.74
C MET A 579 4.76 23.18 -14.14
N ALA A 580 5.76 22.30 -14.24
CA ALA A 580 6.20 21.71 -15.50
C ALA A 580 5.05 20.93 -16.20
N ARG A 581 4.25 20.17 -15.44
CA ARG A 581 3.04 19.50 -15.96
C ARG A 581 2.00 20.52 -16.42
N ALA A 582 1.76 21.57 -15.64
CA ALA A 582 0.82 22.64 -16.00
C ALA A 582 1.23 23.37 -17.29
N ILE A 583 2.53 23.64 -17.48
CA ILE A 583 3.07 24.21 -18.73
C ILE A 583 2.89 23.22 -19.89
N SER A 584 3.19 21.94 -19.69
CA SER A 584 3.02 20.91 -20.73
C SER A 584 1.58 20.85 -21.24
N SER A 585 0.59 21.04 -20.36
CA SER A 585 -0.84 21.07 -20.69
C SER A 585 -1.26 22.23 -21.58
N ARG A 586 -0.43 23.29 -21.70
CA ARG A 586 -0.66 24.42 -22.61
C ARG A 586 -0.13 24.12 -24.02
N LYS A 587 -0.34 22.90 -24.54
CA LYS A 587 0.27 22.43 -25.80
C LYS A 587 -0.02 23.36 -26.99
N ALA A 588 -1.28 23.76 -27.17
CA ALA A 588 -1.67 24.65 -28.26
C ALA A 588 -0.96 26.01 -28.20
N GLN A 589 -0.88 26.60 -27.00
CA GLN A 589 -0.13 27.85 -26.78
C GLN A 589 1.38 27.66 -27.03
N ARG A 590 1.97 26.56 -26.56
CA ARG A 590 3.39 26.26 -26.77
C ARG A 590 3.75 26.10 -28.25
N VAL A 591 2.91 25.41 -29.02
CA VAL A 591 3.10 25.27 -30.48
C VAL A 591 3.03 26.63 -31.17
N LYS A 592 2.04 27.46 -30.83
CA LYS A 592 1.94 28.84 -31.36
C LYS A 592 3.14 29.71 -30.94
N ALA A 593 3.59 29.58 -29.70
CA ALA A 593 4.76 30.32 -29.22
C ALA A 593 6.04 29.89 -29.97
N ALA A 594 6.21 28.60 -30.22
CA ALA A 594 7.38 28.08 -30.93
C ALA A 594 7.51 28.65 -32.35
N THR A 595 6.40 28.86 -33.07
CA THR A 595 6.44 29.48 -34.42
C THR A 595 6.76 30.98 -34.38
N LEU A 596 6.37 31.67 -33.31
CA LEU A 596 6.57 33.11 -33.16
C LEU A 596 7.98 33.45 -32.64
N TYR A 597 8.43 32.75 -31.60
CA TYR A 597 9.74 33.00 -30.99
C TYR A 597 10.89 32.30 -31.73
N GLN A 598 10.59 31.24 -32.51
CA GLN A 598 11.58 30.49 -33.31
C GLN A 598 12.78 30.02 -32.48
N HIS A 599 12.51 29.71 -31.21
CA HIS A 599 13.53 29.29 -30.27
C HIS A 599 14.18 27.98 -30.71
N THR A 600 15.51 27.97 -30.83
CA THR A 600 16.28 26.78 -31.19
C THR A 600 17.36 26.55 -30.13
N PRO A 601 17.25 25.49 -29.32
CA PRO A 601 18.27 25.18 -28.33
C PRO A 601 19.65 24.95 -28.97
N ALA A 602 20.69 25.47 -28.31
CA ALA A 602 22.06 25.26 -28.74
C ALA A 602 22.45 23.78 -28.63
N ARG A 603 23.46 23.37 -29.40
CA ARG A 603 24.02 22.01 -29.33
C ARG A 603 25.26 22.02 -28.45
N HIS A 604 25.46 20.95 -27.67
CA HIS A 604 26.71 20.75 -26.95
C HIS A 604 27.88 20.56 -27.91
N SER A 605 28.98 21.28 -27.69
CA SER A 605 30.21 21.19 -28.48
C SER A 605 31.40 20.60 -27.71
N GLY A 606 31.21 20.25 -26.44
CA GLY A 606 32.25 19.72 -25.56
C GLY A 606 32.33 18.19 -25.55
N ASN A 607 33.02 17.66 -24.54
CA ASN A 607 33.15 16.22 -24.33
C ASN A 607 31.85 15.63 -23.76
N ALA A 608 31.12 14.87 -24.58
CA ALA A 608 29.86 14.26 -24.19
C ALA A 608 29.98 13.31 -22.98
N GLN A 609 31.10 12.58 -22.82
CA GLN A 609 31.29 11.66 -21.69
C GLN A 609 31.51 12.41 -20.38
N GLU A 610 32.27 13.51 -20.42
CA GLU A 610 32.44 14.40 -19.27
C GLU A 610 31.09 15.00 -18.85
N PHE A 611 30.31 15.48 -19.82
CA PHE A 611 28.97 16.03 -19.59
C PHE A 611 28.03 14.98 -18.98
N LEU A 612 28.02 13.75 -19.49
CA LEU A 612 27.20 12.66 -18.95
C LEU A 612 27.59 12.31 -17.50
N GLY A 613 28.88 12.34 -17.17
CA GLY A 613 29.35 12.16 -15.79
C GLY A 613 28.85 13.25 -14.84
N GLN A 614 28.92 14.52 -15.27
CA GLN A 614 28.39 15.65 -14.50
C GLN A 614 26.87 15.59 -14.38
N LEU A 615 26.16 15.21 -15.45
CA LEU A 615 24.71 15.06 -15.47
C LEU A 615 24.25 13.94 -14.51
N ARG A 616 24.99 12.83 -14.43
CA ARG A 616 24.75 11.77 -13.45
C ARG A 616 24.85 12.28 -12.02
N GLY A 617 25.90 13.05 -11.71
CA GLY A 617 26.09 13.67 -10.39
C GLY A 617 25.01 14.71 -10.07
N ALA A 618 24.60 15.52 -11.06
CA ALA A 618 23.49 16.46 -10.93
C ALA A 618 22.17 15.75 -10.63
N TYR A 619 21.88 14.65 -11.33
CA TYR A 619 20.72 13.81 -11.06
C TYR A 619 20.77 13.25 -9.64
N GLN A 620 21.88 12.66 -9.21
CA GLN A 620 22.05 12.16 -7.82
C GLN A 620 21.81 13.26 -6.78
N ALA A 621 22.38 14.45 -6.95
CA ALA A 621 22.19 15.58 -6.05
C ALA A 621 20.72 16.03 -6.01
N CYS A 622 20.07 16.14 -7.17
CA CYS A 622 18.66 16.51 -7.27
C CYS A 622 17.76 15.52 -6.53
N ARG A 623 18.02 14.21 -6.62
CA ARG A 623 17.25 13.19 -5.91
C ARG A 623 17.36 13.33 -4.40
N ILE A 624 18.58 13.53 -3.87
CA ILE A 624 18.82 13.76 -2.44
C ILE A 624 18.02 14.98 -1.96
N LEU A 625 18.07 16.08 -2.73
CA LEU A 625 17.35 17.31 -2.41
C LEU A 625 15.82 17.12 -2.44
N ASN A 626 15.29 16.42 -3.45
CA ASN A 626 13.86 16.11 -3.53
C ASN A 626 13.37 15.37 -2.29
N HIS A 627 14.13 14.37 -1.82
CA HIS A 627 13.78 13.60 -0.63
C HIS A 627 13.94 14.45 0.64
N HIS A 628 15.04 15.18 0.81
CA HIS A 628 15.23 16.09 1.95
C HIS A 628 14.05 17.06 2.08
N ILE A 629 13.65 17.73 0.99
CA ILE A 629 12.56 18.71 0.99
C ILE A 629 11.20 18.06 1.30
N GLY A 630 10.94 16.86 0.75
CA GLY A 630 9.74 16.11 1.07
C GLY A 630 9.67 15.75 2.56
N PHE A 631 10.76 15.26 3.13
CA PHE A 631 10.83 14.92 4.56
C PHE A 631 10.78 16.15 5.47
N ALA A 632 11.36 17.28 5.06
CA ALA A 632 11.24 18.55 5.79
C ALA A 632 9.78 19.01 5.90
N LEU A 633 8.98 18.84 4.84
CA LEU A 633 7.53 19.07 4.92
C LEU A 633 6.85 18.11 5.91
N MET A 634 7.22 16.83 5.89
CA MET A 634 6.66 15.86 6.83
C MET A 634 6.99 16.18 8.29
N ARG A 635 8.21 16.64 8.55
CA ARG A 635 8.66 17.12 9.86
C ARG A 635 7.85 18.32 10.33
N ALA A 636 7.78 19.38 9.53
CA ALA A 636 7.06 20.60 9.90
C ALA A 636 5.57 20.35 10.20
N VAL A 637 4.91 19.47 9.44
CA VAL A 637 3.51 19.09 9.72
C VAL A 637 3.43 18.20 10.96
N SER A 638 4.31 17.21 11.11
CA SER A 638 4.34 16.35 12.29
C SER A 638 4.52 17.13 13.59
N GLU A 639 5.37 18.15 13.60
CA GLU A 639 5.62 19.02 14.76
C GLU A 639 4.38 19.88 15.08
N ARG A 640 3.76 20.48 14.07
CA ARG A 640 2.56 21.31 14.26
C ARG A 640 1.35 20.51 14.74
N GLU A 641 1.17 19.30 14.22
CA GLU A 641 0.02 18.44 14.52
C GLU A 641 0.29 17.47 15.69
N GLY A 642 1.53 17.41 16.20
CA GLY A 642 1.92 16.51 17.28
C GLY A 642 1.90 15.01 16.92
N TRP A 643 2.06 14.66 15.64
CA TRP A 643 1.94 13.27 15.16
C TRP A 643 3.11 12.35 15.53
N GLN A 644 4.28 12.92 15.86
CA GLN A 644 5.49 12.16 16.23
C GLN A 644 5.87 11.11 15.17
N LEU A 645 5.88 11.51 13.90
CA LEU A 645 6.17 10.62 12.78
C LEU A 645 7.56 9.97 12.89
N ASN A 646 7.65 8.68 12.58
CA ASN A 646 8.92 7.96 12.49
C ASN A 646 9.46 7.97 11.05
N PHE A 647 10.41 8.86 10.77
CA PHE A 647 10.96 9.04 9.41
C PHE A 647 11.77 7.84 8.91
N SER A 648 12.47 7.11 9.79
CA SER A 648 13.17 5.87 9.41
C SER A 648 12.17 4.80 8.95
N GLU A 649 11.05 4.67 9.66
CA GLU A 649 10.00 3.70 9.32
C GLU A 649 9.22 4.10 8.06
N ILE A 650 8.95 5.40 7.86
CA ILE A 650 8.39 5.93 6.60
C ILE A 650 9.33 5.63 5.43
N ALA A 651 10.64 5.85 5.59
CA ALA A 651 11.61 5.51 4.57
C ALA A 651 11.60 4.00 4.29
N ARG A 652 11.53 3.17 5.33
CA ARG A 652 11.51 1.70 5.22
C ARG A 652 10.34 1.21 4.38
N ILE A 653 9.12 1.67 4.65
CA ILE A 653 7.96 1.22 3.90
C ILE A 653 7.95 1.69 2.44
N TRP A 654 8.80 2.65 2.06
CA TRP A 654 9.00 3.10 0.68
C TRP A 654 10.16 2.39 -0.04
N THR A 655 10.91 1.51 0.62
CA THR A 655 12.00 0.71 0.00
C THR A 655 11.51 -0.28 -1.05
N ASN A 656 10.25 -0.73 -0.95
CA ASN A 656 9.63 -1.60 -1.93
C ASN A 656 8.12 -1.34 -2.08
N GLY A 657 7.49 -1.90 -3.10
CA GLY A 657 6.04 -1.80 -3.34
C GLY A 657 5.56 -0.45 -3.87
N CYS A 658 6.24 0.66 -3.56
CA CYS A 658 5.89 2.00 -4.03
C CYS A 658 6.59 2.38 -5.36
N ILE A 659 6.24 3.53 -5.96
CA ILE A 659 6.84 4.01 -7.22
C ILE A 659 8.25 4.58 -7.02
N ILE A 660 8.51 5.28 -5.90
CA ILE A 660 9.81 5.91 -5.61
C ILE A 660 10.84 4.94 -5.01
N ARG A 661 10.54 3.63 -4.96
CA ARG A 661 11.43 2.61 -4.42
C ARG A 661 12.79 2.63 -5.12
N SER A 662 13.86 2.68 -4.32
CA SER A 662 15.23 2.82 -4.82
C SER A 662 16.28 2.49 -3.75
N GLU A 663 17.54 2.34 -4.17
CA GLU A 663 18.67 2.21 -3.25
C GLU A 663 18.86 3.44 -2.34
N LEU A 664 18.50 4.64 -2.81
CA LEU A 664 18.50 5.83 -1.97
C LEU A 664 17.53 5.67 -0.80
N MET A 665 16.34 5.11 -1.02
CA MET A 665 15.39 4.89 0.07
C MET A 665 15.94 3.95 1.14
N GLU A 666 16.69 2.91 0.74
CA GLU A 666 17.35 1.99 1.68
C GLU A 666 18.41 2.71 2.53
N GLU A 667 19.19 3.62 1.92
CA GLU A 667 20.15 4.47 2.64
C GLU A 667 19.44 5.41 3.64
N LEU A 668 18.31 5.99 3.25
CA LEU A 668 17.52 6.89 4.09
C LEU A 668 16.96 6.19 5.34
N VAL A 669 16.69 4.88 5.28
CA VAL A 669 16.27 4.11 6.47
C VAL A 669 17.28 4.26 7.59
N GLU A 670 18.56 4.08 7.28
CA GLU A 670 19.64 4.15 8.28
C GLU A 670 19.95 5.59 8.68
N LEU A 671 19.97 6.53 7.72
CA LEU A 671 20.25 7.93 8.02
C LEU A 671 19.23 8.53 8.97
N TYR A 672 17.93 8.29 8.76
CA TYR A 672 16.88 8.85 9.64
C TYR A 672 16.79 8.19 11.02
N LYS A 673 17.63 7.20 11.33
CA LYS A 673 17.75 6.72 12.72
C LYS A 673 18.58 7.66 13.59
N THR A 674 19.53 8.37 12.98
CA THR A 674 20.52 9.19 13.71
C THR A 674 20.51 10.65 13.30
N GLU A 675 20.04 10.95 12.09
CA GLU A 675 20.06 12.28 11.51
C GLU A 675 18.64 12.79 11.33
N GLU A 676 18.38 13.97 11.88
CA GLU A 676 17.12 14.64 11.66
C GLU A 676 17.10 15.36 10.30
N GLU A 677 18.19 16.02 9.95
CA GLU A 677 18.31 16.83 8.76
C GLU A 677 19.29 16.21 7.76
N LEU A 678 18.75 15.68 6.65
CA LEU A 678 19.53 14.91 5.68
C LEU A 678 20.72 15.69 5.10
N LEU A 679 20.58 16.99 4.83
CA LEU A 679 21.66 17.81 4.28
C LEU A 679 22.77 18.13 5.30
N LEU A 680 22.53 17.88 6.59
CA LEU A 680 23.53 18.04 7.64
C LEU A 680 24.27 16.73 7.97
N ALA A 681 23.79 15.60 7.46
CA ALA A 681 24.43 14.30 7.65
C ALA A 681 25.84 14.28 7.02
N PRO A 682 26.90 13.85 7.73
CA PRO A 682 28.28 13.90 7.23
C PRO A 682 28.53 13.17 5.90
N SER A 683 27.85 12.04 5.67
CA SER A 683 27.93 11.29 4.40
C SER A 683 27.33 12.07 3.24
N ILE A 684 26.18 12.73 3.46
CA ILE A 684 25.48 13.53 2.47
C ILE A 684 26.25 14.80 2.15
N ILE A 685 26.81 15.49 3.16
CA ILE A 685 27.66 16.67 2.95
C ILE A 685 28.81 16.35 1.99
N ARG A 686 29.51 15.21 2.18
CA ARG A 686 30.62 14.82 1.30
C ARG A 686 30.16 14.62 -0.15
N ARG A 687 29.02 13.94 -0.34
CA ARG A 687 28.44 13.70 -1.68
C ARG A 687 28.01 15.00 -2.34
N MET A 688 27.25 15.84 -1.63
CA MET A 688 26.76 17.12 -2.15
C MET A 688 27.91 18.07 -2.51
N LYS A 689 28.98 18.13 -1.70
CA LYS A 689 30.21 18.88 -2.06
C LYS A 689 30.86 18.38 -3.35
N GLY A 690 30.88 17.06 -3.56
CA GLY A 690 31.39 16.45 -4.79
C GLY A 690 30.52 16.75 -6.02
N PHE A 691 29.20 16.73 -5.87
CA PHE A 691 28.26 16.96 -6.98
C PHE A 691 28.06 18.42 -7.33
N ALA A 692 28.13 19.34 -6.36
CA ALA A 692 27.71 20.73 -6.53
C ALA A 692 28.37 21.49 -7.70
N PRO A 693 29.69 21.37 -7.95
CA PRO A 693 30.31 22.07 -9.09
C PRO A 693 29.78 21.57 -10.44
N GLY A 694 29.66 20.25 -10.61
CA GLY A 694 29.11 19.64 -11.81
C GLY A 694 27.63 19.99 -11.98
N PHE A 695 26.85 19.97 -10.89
CA PHE A 695 25.45 20.34 -10.91
C PHE A 695 25.23 21.80 -11.34
N ALA A 696 26.01 22.74 -10.80
CA ALA A 696 25.97 24.14 -11.21
C ALA A 696 26.34 24.33 -12.69
N ARG A 697 27.35 23.59 -13.16
CA ARG A 697 27.74 23.60 -14.58
C ARG A 697 26.64 23.09 -15.50
N ILE A 698 25.98 21.98 -15.15
CA ILE A 698 24.83 21.45 -15.91
C ILE A 698 23.72 22.50 -16.01
N VAL A 699 23.33 23.12 -14.88
CA VAL A 699 22.28 24.16 -14.89
C VAL A 699 22.69 25.35 -15.75
N ALA A 700 23.91 25.86 -15.58
CA ALA A 700 24.42 27.02 -16.32
C ALA A 700 24.50 26.76 -17.83
N GLU A 701 25.09 25.63 -18.25
CA GLU A 701 25.22 25.27 -19.67
C GLU A 701 23.84 25.06 -20.31
N SER A 702 22.90 24.44 -19.58
CA SER A 702 21.57 24.12 -20.11
C SER A 702 20.70 25.35 -20.28
N VAL A 703 20.65 26.23 -19.27
CA VAL A 703 19.94 27.51 -19.36
C VAL A 703 20.57 28.39 -20.44
N GLY A 704 21.91 28.45 -20.50
CA GLY A 704 22.63 29.16 -21.57
C GLY A 704 22.36 28.59 -22.97
N ALA A 705 22.10 27.29 -23.08
CA ALA A 705 21.67 26.64 -24.32
C ALA A 705 20.18 26.84 -24.64
N GLY A 706 19.41 27.49 -23.76
CA GLY A 706 17.98 27.70 -23.93
C GLY A 706 17.13 26.46 -23.63
N ILE A 707 17.60 25.56 -22.78
CA ILE A 707 16.87 24.36 -22.35
C ILE A 707 16.34 24.59 -20.93
N ALA A 708 15.03 24.44 -20.75
CA ALA A 708 14.39 24.64 -19.46
C ALA A 708 14.58 23.41 -18.56
N LEU A 709 15.17 23.61 -17.39
CA LEU A 709 15.35 22.58 -16.36
C LEU A 709 14.74 23.04 -15.03
N PRO A 710 13.41 23.12 -14.93
CA PRO A 710 12.76 23.75 -13.79
C PRO A 710 13.10 23.08 -12.45
N VAL A 711 13.15 21.74 -12.39
CA VAL A 711 13.44 21.02 -11.14
C VAL A 711 14.92 21.11 -10.79
N PHE A 712 15.84 20.88 -11.74
CA PHE A 712 17.28 21.00 -11.47
C PHE A 712 17.68 22.41 -11.03
N THR A 713 17.16 23.43 -11.71
CA THR A 713 17.45 24.83 -11.37
C THR A 713 16.92 25.17 -9.99
N SER A 714 15.67 24.79 -9.69
CA SER A 714 15.10 25.03 -8.37
C SER A 714 15.81 24.25 -7.27
N ALA A 715 16.26 23.02 -7.53
CA ALA A 715 16.96 22.19 -6.54
C ALA A 715 18.34 22.78 -6.22
N LEU A 716 19.08 23.21 -7.24
CA LEU A 716 20.35 23.90 -7.04
C LEU A 716 20.15 25.20 -6.25
N ASN A 717 19.13 26.01 -6.59
CA ASN A 717 18.85 27.24 -5.86
C ASN A 717 18.46 26.98 -4.40
N TYR A 718 17.67 25.94 -4.13
CA TYR A 718 17.38 25.51 -2.76
C TYR A 718 18.68 25.17 -2.02
N TYR A 719 19.54 24.35 -2.61
CA TYR A 719 20.81 23.96 -2.00
C TYR A 719 21.73 25.15 -1.72
N LEU A 720 21.87 26.07 -2.68
CA LEU A 720 22.65 27.30 -2.52
C LEU A 720 22.08 28.20 -1.40
N GLY A 721 20.76 28.36 -1.36
CA GLY A 721 20.08 29.11 -0.30
C GLY A 721 20.27 28.47 1.08
N TYR A 722 20.12 27.15 1.17
CA TYR A 722 20.26 26.39 2.42
C TYR A 722 21.64 26.53 3.07
N GLN A 723 22.71 26.62 2.26
CA GLN A 723 24.08 26.81 2.77
C GLN A 723 24.51 28.28 2.92
N THR A 724 23.61 29.24 2.67
CA THR A 724 23.93 30.68 2.74
C THR A 724 23.54 31.23 4.11
N ALA A 725 24.53 31.49 4.98
CA ALA A 725 24.30 31.98 6.34
C ALA A 725 23.72 33.41 6.41
N GLN A 726 24.05 34.26 5.43
CA GLN A 726 23.54 35.63 5.32
C GLN A 726 22.92 35.82 3.94
N SER A 727 21.59 35.87 3.89
CA SER A 727 20.83 36.00 2.65
C SER A 727 20.46 37.45 2.35
N PRO A 728 20.06 37.80 1.12
CA PRO A 728 19.57 39.14 0.78
C PRO A 728 18.20 39.48 1.39
N ALA A 729 17.66 38.63 2.28
CA ALA A 729 16.41 38.90 2.99
C ALA A 729 16.50 40.12 3.93
N ASN A 730 17.71 40.56 4.28
CA ASN A 730 17.93 41.83 4.96
C ASN A 730 17.37 43.03 4.18
N LEU A 731 17.54 43.06 2.84
CA LEU A 731 16.98 44.11 1.99
C LEU A 731 15.46 44.02 1.92
N ILE A 732 14.90 42.80 1.85
CA ILE A 732 13.44 42.59 1.90
C ILE A 732 12.87 43.14 3.21
N GLN A 733 13.51 42.85 4.34
CA GLN A 733 13.13 43.40 5.64
C GLN A 733 13.21 44.94 5.68
N ALA A 734 14.28 45.53 5.15
CA ALA A 734 14.42 46.98 5.06
C ALA A 734 13.32 47.61 4.19
N GLN A 735 13.01 47.02 3.02
CA GLN A 735 11.91 47.48 2.17
C GLN A 735 10.57 47.44 2.90
N ARG A 736 10.27 46.33 3.59
CA ARG A 736 9.03 46.17 4.37
C ARG A 736 8.91 47.20 5.49
N ASP A 737 10.01 47.50 6.19
CA ASP A 737 10.02 48.55 7.19
C ASP A 737 9.86 49.95 6.56
N TYR A 738 10.51 50.20 5.42
CA TYR A 738 10.45 51.46 4.69
C TYR A 738 9.02 51.84 4.28
N PHE A 739 8.31 50.97 3.56
CA PHE A 739 6.98 51.33 3.04
C PHE A 739 5.84 51.06 4.02
N GLY A 740 6.06 50.25 5.07
CA GLY A 740 4.99 49.68 5.88
C GLY A 740 5.24 49.66 7.39
N ALA A 741 6.36 50.23 7.87
CA ALA A 741 6.75 50.21 9.28
C ALA A 741 6.66 48.81 9.93
N HIS A 742 6.97 47.78 9.15
CA HIS A 742 6.84 46.37 9.56
C HIS A 742 7.88 45.93 10.59
N THR A 743 8.81 46.81 10.98
CA THR A 743 9.94 46.53 11.87
C THR A 743 10.90 45.46 11.34
N TYR A 744 12.09 45.37 11.94
CA TYR A 744 13.09 44.36 11.64
C TYR A 744 13.97 44.05 12.86
N ARG A 745 14.70 42.94 12.82
CA ARG A 745 15.68 42.54 13.84
C ARG A 745 17.09 42.84 13.35
N ARG A 746 18.05 43.01 14.27
CA ARG A 746 19.45 43.33 13.96
C ARG A 746 20.39 42.20 14.36
N VAL A 747 21.50 42.05 13.63
CA VAL A 747 22.53 41.03 13.90
C VAL A 747 23.46 41.41 15.06
N ASP A 748 23.50 42.69 15.45
CA ASP A 748 24.34 43.24 16.52
C ASP A 748 23.55 43.51 17.82
N ARG A 749 22.35 42.93 17.94
CA ARG A 749 21.43 43.11 19.08
C ARG A 749 20.78 41.77 19.45
N ALA A 750 20.05 41.72 20.56
CA ALA A 750 19.36 40.51 20.98
C ALA A 750 18.32 40.09 19.92
N ALA A 751 18.18 38.77 19.73
CA ALA A 751 17.42 38.21 18.60
C ALA A 751 15.91 38.46 18.69
N ASP A 752 15.39 38.84 19.85
CA ASP A 752 14.00 39.17 20.14
C ASP A 752 13.71 40.69 20.09
N GLU A 753 14.74 41.53 19.95
CA GLU A 753 14.58 42.99 19.81
C GLU A 753 14.16 43.39 18.39
N TYR A 754 13.15 44.26 18.30
CA TYR A 754 12.63 44.82 17.05
C TYR A 754 12.92 46.31 16.92
N PHE A 755 13.26 46.73 15.71
CA PHE A 755 13.65 48.09 15.35
C PHE A 755 12.74 48.59 14.22
N HIS A 756 12.41 49.88 14.29
CA HIS A 756 11.81 50.62 13.19
C HIS A 756 12.75 51.80 12.87
N THR A 757 12.94 52.10 11.59
CA THR A 757 13.70 53.26 11.14
C THR A 757 12.78 54.25 10.43
N GLU A 758 12.92 55.54 10.75
CA GLU A 758 12.28 56.61 9.98
C GLU A 758 13.11 56.93 8.72
N TRP A 759 12.95 56.11 7.69
CA TRP A 759 13.78 56.16 6.48
C TRP A 759 13.67 57.46 5.66
N GLY A 760 12.64 58.26 5.91
CA GLY A 760 12.39 59.53 5.22
C GLY A 760 13.05 60.75 5.86
N GLN A 761 13.66 60.60 7.05
CA GLN A 761 14.40 61.67 7.70
C GLN A 761 15.92 61.47 7.49
N PRO A 762 16.66 62.50 7.06
CA PRO A 762 18.08 62.41 6.73
C PRO A 762 18.99 62.14 7.93
#